data_AF-A0A2R4CBW3-F1
#
_entry.id   AF-A0A2R4CBW3-F1
#
_cell.length_a   1.000
_cell.length_b   1.000
_cell.length_c   1.000
_cell.angle_alpha   90.00
_cell.angle_beta   90.00
_cell.angle_gamma   90.00
#
_symmetry.space_group_name_H-M   'P 1'
#
loop_
_entity.id
_entity.type
_entity.pdbx_description
1 polymer ?
#
loop_
_entity_poly.entity_id
_entity_poly.type
_entity_poly.pdbx_seq_one_letter_code
_entity_poly.pdbx_strand_id
1 'polypeptide(L)'
;MAEILALRVQHERAAFDALVEHALAAAAPGGEAVARTQSPTFQLRALVRRLEGWSDVLLRGGSPAGVDLGNLIAGVLGKLAPSLRQALAFQDARPDWNEQVDPATLMAQLAQQLGLDTARASRDDDLRTLSRTWFNQLAKAIEMIQRGAAARLQQSLRSGTHDPGAGLLLAFVQLYGAAQQKVNRLTEAHLDFYYDDVLRQRPRAAVRDTTFLVFERSLAGGGVAIPAGTAFIAPGVAQGPDLTYLSATPLTVGDARLCALYTLFCERNPLTEPENRLREIRHGEDKRYPTACRVTRLPVPEAAEAVATAQLVPHPLFGAPRTATATAPGQAARLGFALASTVLALREGERAVHVALQLGVERQGLDHAASLGQRLELLAGQMGESAAEVRYKVLRRLFTLSVTGPAGWIAVPAYSATFAPAGEQGAHDTLHLYFTLAPEVEPVVGFDATVHGADGSGTCPLLRVELNDDGYLYPYGLLRGLPLVRARIDATVRGHRSLVLHNQLGALSPAAPFQPFGPLPERGSYLVVGSAEAACKHLTGAELVLQWNGLPRAAGGLRGWYAGYGDEPFEEVACQLAVLAEGRWQPSEVQGPPRHVLFSERLATQHHAIAPVETVGLTPVLHLARPVRPKAGQPFGWGPGATAGFFRLTLAAPTDFLLGHRAYPRRLAEVLTHNAHRRWRYQPLALPNIPYTPVLETLSMNYTASATIGPTPGPDGEALLRLHPFGWEAARGGSEGGDLLLPPLDYSGNLYLGFSASDLRTTLTLFFHLVEDALPMAGREGRNVSWAYLAGNKWQPLPPHAIRTDSTHGFLRPGIVTLALPPDIGQDNTVMPAGLYWLRVGCENDLNKFCQLYSVHPHALQVWRDLGDGAPTGTARIAAGAIRRPARRSRAWAG
;
A
#
# COMPACT_ATOMS: atom_id res chain seq x y z
N MET A 1 -79.60 13.86 -7.81
CA MET A 1 -78.20 13.45 -8.00
C MET A 1 -77.24 14.65 -8.11
N ALA A 2 -77.50 15.65 -8.95
CA ALA A 2 -76.66 16.86 -9.01
C ALA A 2 -76.60 17.62 -7.68
N GLU A 3 -77.73 17.79 -6.98
CA GLU A 3 -77.77 18.40 -5.65
C GLU A 3 -76.92 17.66 -4.60
N ILE A 4 -76.91 16.32 -4.67
CA ILE A 4 -76.08 15.46 -3.81
C ILE A 4 -74.60 15.78 -4.05
N LEU A 5 -74.19 15.87 -5.31
CA LEU A 5 -72.80 16.16 -5.70
C LEU A 5 -72.41 17.63 -5.45
N ALA A 6 -73.37 18.55 -5.48
CA ALA A 6 -73.14 19.96 -5.20
C ALA A 6 -72.99 20.25 -3.70
N LEU A 7 -73.42 19.34 -2.81
CA LEU A 7 -73.31 19.53 -1.37
C LEU A 7 -71.84 19.56 -0.93
N ARG A 8 -71.36 20.72 -0.46
CA ARG A 8 -69.98 20.90 -0.01
C ARG A 8 -69.83 20.49 1.45
N VAL A 9 -69.45 19.22 1.68
CA VAL A 9 -69.27 18.64 3.02
C VAL A 9 -68.31 19.48 3.90
N GLN A 10 -67.26 20.05 3.32
CA GLN A 10 -66.33 20.92 4.05
C GLN A 10 -66.97 22.22 4.56
N HIS A 11 -67.91 22.79 3.81
CA HIS A 11 -68.63 24.00 4.22
C HIS A 11 -69.61 23.71 5.35
N GLU A 12 -70.38 22.62 5.25
CA GLU A 12 -71.29 22.16 6.31
C GLU A 12 -70.54 21.82 7.61
N ARG A 13 -69.31 21.30 7.51
CA ARG A 13 -68.45 21.01 8.66
C ARG A 13 -68.03 22.28 9.39
N ALA A 14 -67.56 23.29 8.66
CA ALA A 14 -67.17 24.56 9.25
C ALA A 14 -68.36 25.23 9.96
N ALA A 15 -69.56 25.17 9.38
CA ALA A 15 -70.78 25.67 10.01
C ALA A 15 -71.15 24.88 11.28
N PHE A 16 -71.05 23.54 11.25
CA PHE A 16 -71.37 22.69 12.41
C PHE A 16 -70.40 22.90 13.58
N ASP A 17 -69.10 22.94 13.31
CA ASP A 17 -68.09 23.18 14.35
C ASP A 17 -68.31 24.54 15.03
N ALA A 18 -68.68 25.59 14.27
CA ALA A 18 -69.03 26.89 14.85
C ALA A 18 -70.27 26.85 15.75
N LEU A 19 -71.31 26.08 15.39
CA LEU A 19 -72.51 25.92 16.21
C LEU A 19 -72.25 25.10 17.49
N VAL A 20 -71.37 24.10 17.45
CA VAL A 20 -70.99 23.31 18.64
C VAL A 20 -70.28 24.20 19.66
N GLU A 21 -69.33 25.03 19.23
CA GLU A 21 -68.64 25.96 20.12
C GLU A 21 -69.61 27.01 20.70
N HIS A 22 -70.54 27.52 19.89
CA HIS A 22 -71.55 28.48 20.35
C HIS A 22 -72.52 27.87 21.38
N ALA A 23 -72.97 26.63 21.17
CA ALA A 23 -73.86 25.93 22.08
C ALA A 23 -73.19 25.57 23.43
N LEU A 24 -71.89 25.24 23.42
CA LEU A 24 -71.12 25.02 24.65
C LEU A 24 -70.89 26.32 25.42
N ALA A 25 -70.60 27.42 24.73
CA ALA A 25 -70.42 28.73 25.35
C ALA A 25 -71.68 29.22 26.08
N ALA A 26 -72.86 28.97 25.50
CA ALA A 26 -74.14 29.32 26.12
C ALA A 26 -74.57 28.43 27.29
N ALA A 27 -74.00 27.22 27.42
CA ALA A 27 -74.29 26.30 28.52
C ALA A 27 -73.47 26.59 29.80
N ALA A 28 -72.53 27.53 29.76
CA ALA A 28 -71.77 28.01 30.91
C ALA A 28 -72.64 28.84 31.88
N PRO A 29 -72.35 28.86 33.21
CA PRO A 29 -73.17 29.60 34.18
C PRO A 29 -73.20 31.11 33.85
N GLY A 30 -74.38 31.60 33.45
CA GLY A 30 -74.61 32.99 33.04
C GLY A 30 -74.75 33.22 31.53
N GLY A 31 -74.78 32.18 30.70
CA GLY A 31 -74.95 32.28 29.24
C GLY A 31 -76.37 32.64 28.79
N GLU A 32 -76.48 33.38 27.67
CA GLU A 32 -77.76 33.69 27.02
C GLU A 32 -78.36 32.45 26.33
N ALA A 33 -79.69 32.35 26.30
CA ALA A 33 -80.38 31.23 25.66
C ALA A 33 -80.13 31.21 24.13
N VAL A 34 -79.61 30.09 23.61
CA VAL A 34 -79.36 29.90 22.18
C VAL A 34 -80.67 29.76 21.40
N ALA A 35 -80.83 30.53 20.34
CA ALA A 35 -81.97 30.38 19.42
C ALA A 35 -81.94 28.99 18.74
N ARG A 36 -83.09 28.32 18.64
CA ARG A 36 -83.22 26.92 18.16
C ARG A 36 -82.59 26.63 16.80
N THR A 37 -82.60 27.60 15.87
CA THR A 37 -81.98 27.49 14.54
C THR A 37 -80.46 27.43 14.59
N GLN A 38 -79.86 27.68 15.75
CA GLN A 38 -78.42 27.67 16.01
C GLN A 38 -77.99 26.49 16.92
N SER A 39 -78.78 25.42 17.00
CA SER A 39 -78.37 24.19 17.69
C SER A 39 -77.67 23.19 16.75
N PRO A 40 -76.56 22.55 17.17
CA PRO A 40 -75.89 21.49 16.42
C PRO A 40 -76.83 20.33 16.04
N THR A 41 -77.74 19.96 16.94
CA THR A 41 -78.71 18.88 16.70
C THR A 41 -79.74 19.23 15.63
N PHE A 42 -80.10 20.52 15.51
CA PHE A 42 -81.02 21.00 14.47
C PHE A 42 -80.38 20.91 13.08
N GLN A 43 -79.10 21.29 12.94
CA GLN A 43 -78.37 21.14 11.67
C GLN A 43 -78.22 19.66 11.28
N LEU A 44 -77.88 18.78 12.24
CA LEU A 44 -77.82 17.33 11.99
C LEU A 44 -79.17 16.78 11.53
N ARG A 45 -80.28 17.20 12.16
CA ARG A 45 -81.64 16.81 11.75
C ARG A 45 -82.00 17.36 10.37
N ALA A 46 -81.63 18.59 10.05
CA ALA A 46 -81.86 19.17 8.74
C ALA A 46 -81.12 18.40 7.63
N LEU A 47 -79.88 17.99 7.88
CA LEU A 47 -79.11 17.16 6.95
C LEU A 47 -79.72 15.75 6.81
N VAL A 48 -80.12 15.10 7.91
CA VAL A 48 -80.79 13.80 7.86
C VAL A 48 -82.11 13.88 7.09
N ARG A 49 -82.95 14.89 7.34
CA ARG A 49 -84.20 15.12 6.59
C ARG A 49 -83.96 15.38 5.10
N ARG A 50 -82.86 16.07 4.76
CA ARG A 50 -82.48 16.29 3.36
C ARG A 50 -82.11 14.97 2.69
N LEU A 51 -81.37 14.10 3.38
CA LEU A 51 -81.06 12.74 2.91
C LEU A 51 -82.32 11.88 2.77
N GLU A 52 -83.23 11.91 3.76
CA GLU A 52 -84.52 11.21 3.71
C GLU A 52 -85.37 11.69 2.53
N GLY A 53 -85.48 13.01 2.34
CA GLY A 53 -86.19 13.61 1.21
C GLY A 53 -85.58 13.22 -0.14
N TRP A 54 -84.25 13.21 -0.26
CA TRP A 54 -83.58 12.73 -1.48
C TRP A 54 -83.82 11.24 -1.72
N SER A 55 -83.76 10.41 -0.68
CA SER A 55 -84.06 8.98 -0.77
C SER A 55 -85.48 8.75 -1.31
N ASP A 56 -86.44 9.45 -0.73
CA ASP A 56 -87.86 9.32 -1.07
C ASP A 56 -88.16 9.80 -2.50
N VAL A 57 -87.63 10.95 -2.90
CA VAL A 57 -87.73 11.45 -4.29
C VAL A 57 -87.12 10.47 -5.29
N LEU A 58 -85.95 9.91 -4.97
CA LEU A 58 -85.25 8.96 -5.84
C LEU A 58 -85.97 7.62 -5.96
N LEU A 59 -86.61 7.14 -4.88
CA LEU A 59 -87.41 5.92 -4.88
C LEU A 59 -88.74 6.08 -5.63
N ARG A 60 -89.39 7.25 -5.54
CA ARG A 60 -90.62 7.55 -6.28
C ARG A 60 -90.40 7.79 -7.78
N GLY A 61 -89.23 8.29 -8.17
CA GLY A 61 -88.91 8.66 -9.55
C GLY A 61 -88.73 7.49 -10.53
N GLY A 62 -88.73 6.24 -10.07
CA GLY A 62 -88.86 5.03 -10.90
C GLY A 62 -87.68 4.67 -11.83
N SER A 63 -86.61 5.47 -11.92
CA SER A 63 -85.42 5.11 -12.70
C SER A 63 -84.57 4.05 -11.98
N PRO A 64 -84.02 3.02 -12.65
CA PRO A 64 -83.22 1.98 -11.99
C PRO A 64 -82.03 2.55 -11.20
N ALA A 65 -81.30 3.51 -11.79
CA ALA A 65 -80.19 4.18 -11.13
C ALA A 65 -80.64 5.08 -9.95
N GLY A 66 -81.84 5.64 -10.02
CA GLY A 66 -82.46 6.40 -8.94
C GLY A 66 -82.90 5.51 -7.78
N VAL A 67 -83.58 4.40 -8.08
CA VAL A 67 -84.02 3.42 -7.08
C VAL A 67 -82.83 2.81 -6.34
N ASP A 68 -81.77 2.42 -7.06
CA ASP A 68 -80.54 1.91 -6.44
C ASP A 68 -79.87 2.94 -5.53
N LEU A 69 -79.79 4.21 -5.95
CA LEU A 69 -79.22 5.27 -5.13
C LEU A 69 -80.12 5.61 -3.94
N GLY A 70 -81.45 5.59 -4.11
CA GLY A 70 -82.43 5.76 -3.04
C GLY A 70 -82.30 4.65 -2.00
N ASN A 71 -82.20 3.39 -2.43
CA ASN A 71 -81.96 2.25 -1.55
C ASN A 71 -80.61 2.34 -0.81
N LEU A 72 -79.57 2.84 -1.48
CA LEU A 72 -78.29 3.13 -0.84
C LEU A 72 -78.44 4.20 0.25
N ILE A 73 -79.12 5.32 -0.03
CA ILE A 73 -79.34 6.38 0.96
C ILE A 73 -80.18 5.84 2.14
N ALA A 74 -81.27 5.13 1.88
CA ALA A 74 -82.10 4.50 2.91
C ALA A 74 -81.31 3.50 3.78
N GLY A 75 -80.48 2.66 3.16
CA GLY A 75 -79.63 1.69 3.87
C GLY A 75 -78.54 2.35 4.71
N VAL A 76 -78.01 3.50 4.27
CA VAL A 76 -77.04 4.30 5.02
C VAL A 76 -77.69 4.99 6.22
N LEU A 77 -78.89 5.56 6.04
CA LEU A 77 -79.68 6.12 7.13
C LEU A 77 -80.04 5.05 8.18
N GLY A 78 -80.37 3.84 7.75
CA GLY A 78 -80.63 2.69 8.63
C GLY A 78 -79.42 2.21 9.46
N LYS A 79 -78.20 2.59 9.07
CA LYS A 79 -76.94 2.24 9.76
C LYS A 79 -76.37 3.36 10.63
N LEU A 80 -77.07 4.50 10.78
CA LEU A 80 -76.65 5.57 11.69
C LEU A 80 -76.57 5.07 13.14
N ALA A 81 -75.68 5.67 13.95
CA ALA A 81 -75.47 5.26 15.33
C ALA A 81 -76.80 5.25 16.12
N PRO A 82 -77.08 4.21 16.93
CA PRO A 82 -78.30 4.14 17.75
C PRO A 82 -78.50 5.39 18.61
N SER A 83 -77.42 5.94 19.17
CA SER A 83 -77.42 7.18 19.95
C SER A 83 -77.90 8.40 19.16
N LEU A 84 -77.52 8.52 17.88
CA LEU A 84 -77.95 9.62 17.01
C LEU A 84 -79.43 9.45 16.64
N ARG A 85 -79.86 8.22 16.35
CA ARG A 85 -81.27 7.91 16.06
C ARG A 85 -82.18 8.15 17.26
N GLN A 86 -81.76 7.77 18.46
CA GLN A 86 -82.48 8.06 19.70
C GLN A 86 -82.57 9.56 19.95
N ALA A 87 -81.47 10.31 19.75
CA ALA A 87 -81.49 11.76 19.90
C ALA A 87 -82.44 12.46 18.91
N LEU A 88 -82.51 11.97 17.66
CA LEU A 88 -83.45 12.49 16.65
C LEU A 88 -84.90 12.11 16.97
N ALA A 89 -85.16 10.84 17.32
CA ALA A 89 -86.50 10.34 17.66
C ALA A 89 -87.07 11.01 18.92
N PHE A 90 -86.22 11.30 19.90
CA PHE A 90 -86.59 12.05 21.09
C PHE A 90 -87.07 13.47 20.78
N GLN A 91 -86.43 14.15 19.81
CA GLN A 91 -86.92 15.43 19.31
C GLN A 91 -88.21 15.34 18.48
N ASP A 92 -88.52 14.17 17.89
CA ASP A 92 -89.78 13.95 17.17
C ASP A 92 -90.94 13.65 18.14
N ALA A 93 -90.68 12.98 19.27
CA ALA A 93 -91.69 12.55 20.24
C ALA A 93 -92.20 13.64 21.21
N ARG A 94 -91.54 14.81 21.24
CA ARG A 94 -91.86 15.94 22.12
C ARG A 94 -92.05 17.24 21.31
N PRO A 95 -93.20 17.45 20.64
CA PRO A 95 -93.45 18.68 19.88
C PRO A 95 -93.65 19.92 20.77
N ASP A 96 -93.93 19.72 22.05
CA ASP A 96 -94.03 20.69 23.15
C ASP A 96 -92.67 21.30 23.58
N TRP A 97 -91.55 20.71 23.15
CA TRP A 97 -90.19 21.24 23.31
C TRP A 97 -89.86 22.44 22.41
N ASN A 98 -90.90 23.12 21.92
CA ASN A 98 -90.82 24.30 21.07
C ASN A 98 -90.87 25.62 21.86
N GLU A 99 -91.11 25.59 23.17
CA GLU A 99 -91.00 26.76 24.07
C GLU A 99 -89.67 26.73 24.84
N GLN A 100 -89.07 27.89 25.04
CA GLN A 100 -87.70 28.12 25.54
C GLN A 100 -87.29 27.18 26.70
N VAL A 101 -86.57 26.09 26.38
CA VAL A 101 -85.93 25.22 27.39
C VAL A 101 -84.49 25.68 27.58
N ASP A 102 -84.07 25.79 28.84
CA ASP A 102 -82.69 26.06 29.25
C ASP A 102 -81.72 25.03 28.61
N PRO A 103 -80.74 25.46 27.79
CA PRO A 103 -79.76 24.58 27.14
C PRO A 103 -79.09 23.59 28.10
N ALA A 104 -78.86 23.99 29.36
CA ALA A 104 -78.27 23.13 30.37
C ALA A 104 -79.15 21.92 30.74
N THR A 105 -80.48 22.09 30.68
CA THR A 105 -81.45 21.04 30.99
C THR A 105 -81.56 20.03 29.85
N LEU A 106 -81.52 20.50 28.60
CA LEU A 106 -81.51 19.67 27.39
C LEU A 106 -80.28 18.76 27.35
N MET A 107 -79.11 19.33 27.64
CA MET A 107 -77.84 18.60 27.63
C MET A 107 -77.74 17.61 28.80
N ALA A 108 -78.31 17.93 29.96
CA ALA A 108 -78.37 17.02 31.10
C ALA A 108 -79.27 15.80 30.84
N GLN A 109 -80.42 15.98 30.18
CA GLN A 109 -81.33 14.88 29.83
C GLN A 109 -80.76 13.97 28.74
N LEU A 110 -80.11 14.55 27.72
CA LEU A 110 -79.39 13.79 26.68
C LEU A 110 -78.22 12.99 27.28
N ALA A 111 -77.41 13.60 28.15
CA ALA A 111 -76.30 12.92 28.82
C ALA A 111 -76.78 11.76 29.71
N GLN A 112 -77.90 11.94 30.42
CA GLN A 112 -78.51 10.92 31.26
C GLN A 112 -79.05 9.74 30.44
N GLN A 113 -79.72 9.98 29.31
CA GLN A 113 -80.22 8.92 28.43
C GLN A 113 -79.09 8.17 27.70
N LEU A 114 -77.98 8.84 27.42
CA LEU A 114 -76.82 8.25 26.75
C LEU A 114 -75.87 7.53 27.72
N GLY A 115 -76.16 7.53 29.03
CA GLY A 115 -75.38 6.83 30.05
C GLY A 115 -74.00 7.43 30.31
N LEU A 116 -73.82 8.75 30.13
CA LEU A 116 -72.55 9.46 30.35
C LEU A 116 -72.41 9.88 31.84
N ASP A 117 -71.28 9.58 32.47
CA ASP A 117 -71.01 9.83 33.90
C ASP A 117 -71.03 11.32 34.27
N THR A 118 -71.77 11.69 35.31
CA THR A 118 -72.21 13.08 35.56
C THR A 118 -71.30 13.90 36.48
N ALA A 119 -70.08 14.21 36.02
CA ALA A 119 -69.25 15.28 36.59
C ALA A 119 -69.14 16.47 35.60
N ARG A 120 -69.40 17.71 36.06
CA ARG A 120 -69.59 18.90 35.19
C ARG A 120 -68.46 19.18 34.20
N ALA A 121 -67.20 18.87 34.53
CA ALA A 121 -66.06 19.08 33.62
C ALA A 121 -65.87 17.96 32.57
N SER A 122 -66.42 16.76 32.80
CA SER A 122 -66.48 15.66 31.81
C SER A 122 -67.58 15.91 30.77
N ARG A 123 -68.68 16.57 31.18
CA ARG A 123 -69.86 16.81 30.34
C ARG A 123 -69.53 17.52 29.02
N ASP A 124 -68.80 18.62 29.04
CA ASP A 124 -68.63 19.46 27.84
C ASP A 124 -67.72 18.81 26.78
N ASP A 125 -66.66 18.13 27.21
CA ASP A 125 -65.71 17.49 26.29
C ASP A 125 -66.25 16.16 25.73
N ASP A 126 -66.97 15.39 26.53
CA ASP A 126 -67.66 14.17 26.07
C ASP A 126 -68.77 14.51 25.07
N LEU A 127 -69.55 15.57 25.32
CA LEU A 127 -70.60 16.03 24.42
C LEU A 127 -70.05 16.62 23.13
N ARG A 128 -68.94 17.37 23.19
CA ARG A 128 -68.20 17.84 22.02
C ARG A 128 -67.71 16.68 21.17
N THR A 129 -67.12 15.68 21.82
CA THR A 129 -66.60 14.47 21.15
C THR A 129 -67.72 13.66 20.52
N LEU A 130 -68.84 13.47 21.22
CA LEU A 130 -70.01 12.76 20.71
C LEU A 130 -70.65 13.51 19.52
N SER A 131 -70.84 14.82 19.62
CA SER A 131 -71.42 15.66 18.56
C SER A 131 -70.58 15.65 17.29
N ARG A 132 -69.25 15.77 17.44
CA ARG A 132 -68.30 15.62 16.32
C ARG A 132 -68.32 14.21 15.74
N THR A 133 -68.49 13.18 16.57
CA THR A 133 -68.60 11.80 16.12
C THR A 133 -69.86 11.59 15.26
N TRP A 134 -71.01 12.13 15.68
CA TRP A 134 -72.25 12.09 14.89
C TRP A 134 -72.10 12.82 13.55
N PHE A 135 -71.52 14.03 13.55
CA PHE A 135 -71.28 14.77 12.32
C PHE A 135 -70.32 14.04 11.38
N ASN A 136 -69.21 13.50 11.90
CA ASN A 136 -68.24 12.77 11.09
C ASN A 136 -68.84 11.49 10.47
N GLN A 137 -69.71 10.79 11.20
CA GLN A 137 -70.45 9.66 10.64
C GLN A 137 -71.38 10.10 9.50
N LEU A 138 -72.09 11.21 9.69
CA LEU A 138 -72.98 11.77 8.66
C LEU A 138 -72.19 12.29 7.44
N ALA A 139 -71.05 12.94 7.65
CA ALA A 139 -70.16 13.40 6.59
C ALA A 139 -69.63 12.23 5.75
N LYS A 140 -69.18 11.14 6.40
CA LYS A 140 -68.79 9.91 5.71
C LYS A 140 -69.96 9.26 4.95
N ALA A 141 -71.15 9.27 5.53
CA ALA A 141 -72.37 8.82 4.86
C ALA A 141 -72.64 9.65 3.60
N ILE A 142 -72.56 10.98 3.68
CA ILE A 142 -72.75 11.89 2.55
C ILE A 142 -71.67 11.65 1.49
N GLU A 143 -70.39 11.52 1.85
CA GLU A 143 -69.31 11.21 0.88
C GLU A 143 -69.56 9.89 0.16
N MET A 144 -70.03 8.87 0.89
CA MET A 144 -70.37 7.57 0.30
C MET A 144 -71.56 7.70 -0.67
N ILE A 145 -72.57 8.48 -0.31
CA ILE A 145 -73.71 8.79 -1.17
C ILE A 145 -73.25 9.62 -2.40
N GLN A 146 -72.31 10.55 -2.25
CA GLN A 146 -71.72 11.31 -3.36
C GLN A 146 -70.95 10.43 -4.33
N ARG A 147 -70.12 9.50 -3.85
CA ARG A 147 -69.45 8.51 -4.70
C ARG A 147 -70.47 7.62 -5.42
N GLY A 148 -71.49 7.17 -4.69
CA GLY A 148 -72.60 6.38 -5.25
C GLY A 148 -73.37 7.11 -6.33
N ALA A 149 -73.60 8.42 -6.15
CA ALA A 149 -74.25 9.31 -7.11
C ALA A 149 -73.36 9.58 -8.32
N ALA A 150 -72.06 9.85 -8.14
CA ALA A 150 -71.11 10.10 -9.22
C ALA A 150 -70.98 8.88 -10.16
N ALA A 151 -70.88 7.68 -9.58
CA ALA A 151 -70.79 6.43 -10.35
C ALA A 151 -72.04 6.18 -11.21
N ARG A 152 -73.22 6.59 -10.74
CA ARG A 152 -74.51 6.39 -11.42
C ARG A 152 -74.93 7.57 -12.28
N LEU A 153 -74.23 8.71 -12.20
CA LEU A 153 -74.58 9.93 -12.92
C LEU A 153 -74.53 9.73 -14.44
N GLN A 154 -73.48 9.07 -14.96
CA GLN A 154 -73.35 8.83 -16.41
C GLN A 154 -74.47 7.93 -16.95
N GLN A 155 -74.88 6.92 -16.17
CA GLN A 155 -76.01 6.05 -16.52
C GLN A 155 -77.33 6.83 -16.48
N SER A 156 -77.53 7.67 -15.46
CA SER A 156 -78.69 8.55 -15.36
C SER A 156 -78.77 9.52 -16.53
N LEU A 157 -77.69 10.23 -16.87
CA LEU A 157 -77.65 11.18 -18.00
C LEU A 157 -77.98 10.54 -19.35
N ARG A 158 -77.77 9.24 -19.52
CA ARG A 158 -78.03 8.49 -20.75
C ARG A 158 -79.35 7.72 -20.76
N SER A 159 -80.15 7.78 -19.69
CA SER A 159 -81.36 6.95 -19.55
C SER A 159 -82.50 7.35 -20.50
N GLY A 160 -82.49 8.58 -21.03
CA GLY A 160 -83.54 9.09 -21.93
C GLY A 160 -84.89 9.36 -21.24
N THR A 161 -84.96 9.23 -19.92
CA THR A 161 -86.19 9.35 -19.11
C THR A 161 -86.32 10.71 -18.41
N HIS A 162 -85.55 11.72 -18.84
CA HIS A 162 -85.58 13.06 -18.24
C HIS A 162 -86.74 13.88 -18.81
N ASP A 163 -87.23 14.84 -18.01
CA ASP A 163 -88.12 15.87 -18.51
C ASP A 163 -87.50 16.60 -19.72
N PRO A 164 -88.26 16.90 -20.79
CA PRO A 164 -87.73 17.58 -21.98
C PRO A 164 -87.00 18.89 -21.70
N GLY A 165 -87.44 19.69 -20.71
CA GLY A 165 -86.77 20.92 -20.30
C GLY A 165 -85.40 20.65 -19.66
N ALA A 166 -85.30 19.62 -18.81
CA ALA A 166 -84.03 19.18 -18.23
C ALA A 166 -83.09 18.59 -19.28
N GLY A 167 -83.63 17.84 -20.26
CA GLY A 167 -82.87 17.29 -21.38
C GLY A 167 -82.20 18.36 -22.24
N LEU A 168 -82.91 19.46 -22.54
CA LEU A 168 -82.36 20.59 -23.29
C LEU A 168 -81.19 21.27 -22.56
N LEU A 169 -81.32 21.46 -21.24
CA LEU A 169 -80.25 22.05 -20.42
C LEU A 169 -79.00 21.17 -20.40
N LEU A 170 -79.17 19.85 -20.29
CA LEU A 170 -78.05 18.90 -20.33
C LEU A 170 -77.32 18.93 -21.67
N ALA A 171 -78.05 19.00 -22.78
CA ALA A 171 -77.47 19.14 -24.12
C ALA A 171 -76.66 20.45 -24.25
N PHE A 172 -77.18 21.56 -23.74
CA PHE A 172 -76.46 22.83 -23.70
C PHE A 172 -75.14 22.74 -22.93
N VAL A 173 -75.14 22.15 -21.73
CA VAL A 173 -73.93 22.00 -20.91
C VAL A 173 -72.88 21.13 -21.60
N GLN A 174 -73.29 20.06 -22.27
CA GLN A 174 -72.37 19.20 -23.03
C GLN A 174 -71.73 19.95 -24.21
N LEU A 175 -72.50 20.73 -24.96
CA LEU A 175 -71.98 21.57 -26.05
C LEU A 175 -71.04 22.66 -25.52
N TYR A 176 -71.39 23.29 -24.39
CA TYR A 176 -70.54 24.28 -23.74
C TYR A 176 -69.20 23.70 -23.29
N GLY A 177 -69.17 22.45 -22.80
CA GLY A 177 -67.93 21.78 -22.41
C GLY A 177 -66.90 21.67 -23.55
N ALA A 178 -67.35 21.45 -24.79
CA ALA A 178 -66.46 21.42 -25.95
C ALA A 178 -65.87 22.81 -26.28
N ALA A 179 -66.66 23.88 -26.11
CA ALA A 179 -66.17 25.25 -26.25
C ALA A 179 -65.15 25.59 -25.14
N GLN A 180 -65.42 25.18 -23.90
CA GLN A 180 -64.52 25.38 -22.77
C GLN A 180 -63.16 24.68 -23.00
N GLN A 181 -63.14 23.45 -23.51
CA GLN A 181 -61.88 22.74 -23.82
C GLN A 181 -61.02 23.48 -24.84
N LYS A 182 -61.63 24.11 -25.85
CA LYS A 182 -60.89 24.93 -26.83
C LYS A 182 -60.30 26.17 -26.18
N VAL A 183 -61.07 26.87 -25.33
CA VAL A 183 -60.58 28.04 -24.60
C VAL A 183 -59.43 27.67 -23.66
N ASN A 184 -59.50 26.49 -23.01
CA ASN A 184 -58.44 26.02 -22.10
C ASN A 184 -57.09 25.76 -22.80
N ARG A 185 -57.05 25.61 -24.13
CA ARG A 185 -55.80 25.49 -24.91
C ARG A 185 -55.17 26.82 -25.29
N LEU A 186 -55.90 27.94 -25.15
CA LEU A 186 -55.44 29.25 -25.57
C LEU A 186 -54.15 29.67 -24.85
N THR A 187 -54.02 29.34 -23.56
CA THR A 187 -52.83 29.65 -22.77
C THR A 187 -51.58 28.93 -23.26
N GLU A 188 -51.68 27.63 -23.56
CA GLU A 188 -50.58 26.84 -24.12
C GLU A 188 -50.19 27.35 -25.51
N ALA A 189 -51.16 27.52 -26.41
CA ALA A 189 -50.92 28.05 -27.75
C ALA A 189 -50.32 29.46 -27.74
N HIS A 190 -50.70 30.30 -26.76
CA HIS A 190 -50.12 31.63 -26.60
C HIS A 190 -48.66 31.57 -26.12
N LEU A 191 -48.31 30.64 -25.22
CA LEU A 191 -46.94 30.42 -24.80
C LEU A 191 -46.07 29.95 -25.97
N ASP A 192 -46.56 28.97 -26.73
CA ASP A 192 -45.87 28.47 -27.92
C ASP A 192 -45.63 29.60 -28.93
N PHE A 193 -46.66 30.38 -29.26
CA PHE A 193 -46.54 31.56 -30.13
C PHE A 193 -45.52 32.58 -29.59
N TYR A 194 -45.54 32.87 -28.29
CA TYR A 194 -44.62 33.84 -27.71
C TYR A 194 -43.17 33.35 -27.75
N TYR A 195 -42.90 32.08 -27.44
CA TYR A 195 -41.54 31.53 -27.46
C TYR A 195 -41.03 31.27 -28.88
N ASP A 196 -41.85 30.70 -29.77
CA ASP A 196 -41.44 30.26 -31.10
C ASP A 196 -41.48 31.39 -32.14
N ASP A 197 -42.51 32.26 -32.12
CA ASP A 197 -42.71 33.28 -33.16
C ASP A 197 -42.22 34.67 -32.73
N VAL A 198 -42.49 35.09 -31.48
CA VAL A 198 -42.09 36.41 -30.99
C VAL A 198 -40.63 36.43 -30.55
N LEU A 199 -40.25 35.54 -29.62
CA LEU A 199 -38.88 35.43 -29.12
C LEU A 199 -37.96 34.63 -30.05
N ARG A 200 -38.53 33.87 -31.00
CA ARG A 200 -37.79 33.02 -31.95
C ARG A 200 -36.80 32.07 -31.29
N GLN A 201 -37.16 31.57 -30.10
CA GLN A 201 -36.39 30.54 -29.45
C GLN A 201 -36.45 29.27 -30.29
N ARG A 202 -35.29 28.66 -30.54
CA ARG A 202 -35.23 27.39 -31.24
C ARG A 202 -34.88 26.30 -30.23
N PRO A 203 -35.57 25.15 -30.26
CA PRO A 203 -35.16 24.01 -29.44
C PRO A 203 -33.72 23.65 -29.78
N ARG A 204 -32.91 23.40 -28.74
CA ARG A 204 -31.51 22.98 -28.92
C ARG A 204 -31.47 21.67 -29.71
N ALA A 205 -30.60 21.61 -30.71
CA ALA A 205 -30.37 20.38 -31.48
C ALA A 205 -29.90 19.24 -30.57
N ALA A 206 -30.23 18.01 -30.95
CA ALA A 206 -29.79 16.83 -30.23
C ALA A 206 -28.26 16.74 -30.22
N VAL A 207 -27.68 16.50 -29.03
CA VAL A 207 -26.25 16.26 -28.84
C VAL A 207 -25.99 14.77 -29.06
N ARG A 208 -24.96 14.45 -29.85
CA ARG A 208 -24.57 13.06 -30.13
C ARG A 208 -24.02 12.39 -28.88
N ASP A 209 -24.48 11.18 -28.62
CA ASP A 209 -23.91 10.32 -27.57
C ASP A 209 -22.49 9.91 -27.95
N THR A 210 -21.57 9.86 -26.97
CA THR A 210 -20.22 9.34 -27.16
C THR A 210 -19.93 8.20 -26.19
N THR A 211 -19.15 7.23 -26.62
CA THR A 211 -18.67 6.13 -25.75
C THR A 211 -17.25 5.72 -26.15
N PHE A 212 -16.60 4.92 -25.32
CA PHE A 212 -15.26 4.40 -25.54
C PHE A 212 -15.33 2.90 -25.87
N LEU A 213 -14.58 2.49 -26.90
CA LEU A 213 -14.40 1.09 -27.26
C LEU A 213 -12.95 0.69 -27.00
N VAL A 214 -12.76 -0.45 -26.35
CA VAL A 214 -11.45 -1.08 -26.12
C VAL A 214 -11.34 -2.28 -27.05
N PHE A 215 -10.21 -2.41 -27.74
CA PHE A 215 -9.97 -3.50 -28.67
C PHE A 215 -8.91 -4.46 -28.12
N GLU A 216 -9.28 -5.73 -28.03
CA GLU A 216 -8.33 -6.80 -27.73
C GLU A 216 -8.06 -7.61 -28.99
N ARG A 217 -6.81 -8.05 -29.11
CA ARG A 217 -6.32 -8.79 -30.27
C ARG A 217 -6.49 -10.30 -30.05
N SER A 218 -7.10 -11.00 -31.02
CA SER A 218 -7.39 -12.45 -30.96
C SER A 218 -6.20 -13.35 -31.32
N LEU A 219 -5.40 -13.01 -32.35
CA LEU A 219 -4.33 -13.88 -32.89
C LEU A 219 -2.98 -13.15 -33.02
N ALA A 220 -1.87 -13.88 -32.84
CA ALA A 220 -0.51 -13.38 -33.06
C ALA A 220 -0.22 -13.15 -34.56
N GLY A 221 0.19 -11.93 -34.95
CA GLY A 221 0.41 -11.51 -36.35
C GLY A 221 0.74 -10.01 -36.49
N GLY A 222 0.58 -9.41 -37.69
CA GLY A 222 0.75 -7.95 -37.90
C GLY A 222 -0.36 -7.11 -37.23
N GLY A 223 -0.11 -5.82 -36.96
CA GLY A 223 -1.10 -4.91 -36.35
C GLY A 223 -2.31 -4.63 -37.26
N VAL A 224 -3.49 -4.43 -36.68
CA VAL A 224 -4.75 -4.20 -37.42
C VAL A 224 -5.11 -2.72 -37.38
N ALA A 225 -5.20 -2.08 -38.55
CA ALA A 225 -5.62 -0.69 -38.66
C ALA A 225 -7.15 -0.56 -38.71
N ILE A 226 -7.70 0.32 -37.87
CA ILE A 226 -9.08 0.77 -37.85
C ILE A 226 -9.08 2.21 -38.38
N PRO A 227 -9.59 2.46 -39.61
CA PRO A 227 -9.67 3.81 -40.16
C PRO A 227 -10.73 4.65 -39.44
N ALA A 228 -10.58 5.98 -39.48
CA ALA A 228 -11.61 6.89 -39.01
C ALA A 228 -12.92 6.69 -39.80
N GLY A 229 -14.07 6.89 -39.16
CA GLY A 229 -15.39 6.62 -39.75
C GLY A 229 -15.81 5.15 -39.79
N THR A 230 -15.09 4.23 -39.13
CA THR A 230 -15.52 2.84 -38.97
C THR A 230 -16.80 2.75 -38.14
N ALA A 231 -17.79 2.00 -38.64
CA ALA A 231 -19.10 1.84 -38.01
C ALA A 231 -19.17 0.61 -37.08
N PHE A 232 -19.75 0.80 -35.89
CA PHE A 232 -19.99 -0.19 -34.84
C PHE A 232 -21.46 -0.25 -34.47
N ILE A 233 -21.99 -1.45 -34.18
CA ILE A 233 -23.41 -1.66 -33.93
C ILE A 233 -23.64 -1.95 -32.45
N ALA A 234 -24.60 -1.23 -31.84
CA ALA A 234 -25.17 -1.54 -30.53
C ALA A 234 -26.63 -1.99 -30.68
N PRO A 235 -27.09 -3.02 -29.94
CA PRO A 235 -28.50 -3.40 -29.92
C PRO A 235 -29.36 -2.23 -29.40
N GLY A 236 -30.49 -1.99 -30.06
CA GLY A 236 -31.46 -0.97 -29.64
C GLY A 236 -32.12 -1.27 -28.29
N VAL A 237 -32.56 -0.23 -27.58
CA VAL A 237 -33.34 -0.39 -26.33
C VAL A 237 -34.78 -0.74 -26.69
N ALA A 238 -35.31 -1.83 -26.14
CA ALA A 238 -36.73 -2.25 -26.20
C ALA A 238 -37.38 -2.21 -27.61
N GLN A 239 -37.06 -3.20 -28.47
CA GLN A 239 -37.61 -3.39 -29.83
C GLN A 239 -37.33 -2.25 -30.84
N GLY A 240 -36.49 -1.27 -30.50
CA GLY A 240 -36.02 -0.23 -31.42
C GLY A 240 -34.94 -0.69 -32.40
N PRO A 241 -34.68 0.08 -33.48
CA PRO A 241 -33.63 -0.23 -34.45
C PRO A 241 -32.23 -0.19 -33.81
N ASP A 242 -31.31 -0.98 -34.37
CA ASP A 242 -29.91 -1.01 -33.97
C ASP A 242 -29.26 0.38 -34.08
N LEU A 243 -28.47 0.75 -33.07
CA LEU A 243 -27.78 2.02 -33.02
C LEU A 243 -26.40 1.88 -33.66
N THR A 244 -26.03 2.81 -34.53
CA THR A 244 -24.72 2.85 -35.19
C THR A 244 -23.83 3.91 -34.56
N TYR A 245 -22.58 3.55 -34.28
CA TYR A 245 -21.54 4.41 -33.74
C TYR A 245 -20.35 4.48 -34.70
N LEU A 246 -19.81 5.68 -34.93
CA LEU A 246 -18.69 5.93 -35.83
C LEU A 246 -17.42 6.29 -35.05
N SER A 247 -16.27 5.75 -35.45
CA SER A 247 -14.98 6.11 -34.87
C SER A 247 -14.54 7.51 -35.26
N ALA A 248 -14.14 8.33 -34.27
CA ALA A 248 -13.66 9.69 -34.52
C ALA A 248 -12.24 9.73 -35.12
N THR A 249 -11.34 8.86 -34.65
CA THR A 249 -9.92 8.84 -35.05
C THR A 249 -9.51 7.47 -35.58
N PRO A 250 -8.43 7.36 -36.36
CA PRO A 250 -7.87 6.06 -36.71
C PRO A 250 -7.14 5.45 -35.50
N LEU A 251 -7.11 4.12 -35.41
CA LEU A 251 -6.41 3.36 -34.38
C LEU A 251 -5.67 2.18 -35.03
N THR A 252 -4.44 1.90 -34.60
CA THR A 252 -3.77 0.63 -34.93
C THR A 252 -3.77 -0.24 -33.70
N VAL A 253 -4.37 -1.43 -33.79
CA VAL A 253 -4.44 -2.41 -32.70
C VAL A 253 -3.24 -3.34 -32.83
N GLY A 254 -2.31 -3.21 -31.88
CA GLY A 254 -1.12 -4.05 -31.76
C GLY A 254 -1.33 -5.24 -30.83
N ASP A 255 -0.24 -5.83 -30.36
CA ASP A 255 -0.21 -6.89 -29.36
C ASP A 255 0.10 -6.40 -27.94
N ALA A 256 0.19 -5.08 -27.74
CA ALA A 256 0.45 -4.47 -26.44
C ALA A 256 -0.63 -4.82 -25.42
N ARG A 257 -0.22 -5.40 -24.28
CA ARG A 257 -1.07 -5.74 -23.14
C ARG A 257 -0.50 -5.12 -21.88
N LEU A 258 -1.37 -4.55 -21.05
CA LEU A 258 -0.99 -4.13 -19.70
C LEU A 258 -0.89 -5.38 -18.81
N CYS A 259 0.28 -5.64 -18.24
CA CYS A 259 0.54 -6.82 -17.42
C CYS A 259 0.72 -6.49 -15.95
N ALA A 260 1.14 -5.26 -15.65
CA ALA A 260 1.43 -4.83 -14.29
C ALA A 260 1.10 -3.35 -14.09
N LEU A 261 0.54 -3.05 -12.92
CA LEU A 261 0.16 -1.70 -12.51
C LEU A 261 0.59 -1.50 -11.05
N TYR A 262 1.39 -0.48 -10.78
CA TYR A 262 1.88 -0.19 -9.44
C TYR A 262 1.75 1.30 -9.11
N THR A 263 1.49 1.63 -7.85
CA THR A 263 1.59 3.00 -7.33
C THR A 263 2.69 3.10 -6.30
N LEU A 264 3.46 4.18 -6.33
CA LEU A 264 4.39 4.57 -5.27
C LEU A 264 3.98 5.95 -4.73
N PHE A 265 3.62 6.00 -3.46
CA PHE A 265 3.20 7.21 -2.77
C PHE A 265 4.16 7.53 -1.64
N CYS A 266 4.79 8.70 -1.71
CA CYS A 266 5.58 9.28 -0.63
C CYS A 266 4.66 10.15 0.23
N GLU A 267 4.22 9.60 1.35
CA GLU A 267 3.36 10.28 2.31
C GLU A 267 4.12 11.44 2.97
N ARG A 268 3.46 12.58 3.13
CA ARG A 268 3.98 13.78 3.81
C ARG A 268 2.93 14.26 4.82
N ASN A 269 2.84 13.56 5.93
CA ASN A 269 1.76 13.80 6.89
C ASN A 269 1.98 15.11 7.69
N PRO A 270 1.02 16.06 7.70
CA PRO A 270 1.09 17.28 8.51
C PRO A 270 1.21 17.05 10.02
N LEU A 271 0.72 15.92 10.52
CA LEU A 271 0.55 15.64 11.95
C LEU A 271 1.72 14.83 12.54
N THR A 272 2.65 14.35 11.71
CA THR A 272 3.79 13.55 12.17
C THR A 272 4.99 14.45 12.46
N GLU A 273 5.40 14.51 13.72
CA GLU A 273 6.64 15.17 14.14
C GLU A 273 7.78 14.13 14.20
N PRO A 274 9.03 14.51 13.84
CA PRO A 274 9.49 15.86 13.50
C PRO A 274 9.44 16.23 12.00
N GLU A 275 9.07 15.31 11.11
CA GLU A 275 9.07 15.50 9.64
C GLU A 275 8.22 16.70 9.20
N ASN A 276 7.12 16.97 9.91
CA ASN A 276 6.24 18.09 9.60
C ASN A 276 6.87 19.46 9.84
N ARG A 277 7.99 19.56 10.57
CA ARG A 277 8.78 20.79 10.79
C ARG A 277 9.91 20.94 9.78
N LEU A 278 10.37 19.82 9.23
CA LEU A 278 11.42 19.80 8.22
C LEU A 278 10.88 20.26 6.87
N ARG A 279 11.71 20.99 6.14
CA ARG A 279 11.34 21.65 4.89
C ARG A 279 12.42 21.40 3.83
N GLU A 280 11.98 21.23 2.59
CA GLU A 280 12.82 21.00 1.42
C GLU A 280 12.25 21.73 0.21
N ILE A 281 13.11 22.14 -0.72
CA ILE A 281 12.66 22.73 -1.98
C ILE A 281 12.56 21.62 -3.03
N ARG A 282 11.35 21.39 -3.55
CA ARG A 282 11.04 20.37 -4.56
C ARG A 282 10.25 21.00 -5.69
N HIS A 283 10.75 20.86 -6.92
CA HIS A 283 10.12 21.46 -8.11
C HIS A 283 9.81 22.97 -7.94
N GLY A 284 10.67 23.69 -7.21
CA GLY A 284 10.51 25.13 -6.93
C GLY A 284 9.60 25.48 -5.75
N GLU A 285 9.05 24.49 -5.04
CA GLU A 285 8.13 24.69 -3.92
C GLU A 285 8.71 24.17 -2.60
N ASP A 286 8.38 24.84 -1.48
CA ASP A 286 8.74 24.37 -0.15
C ASP A 286 7.79 23.24 0.33
N LYS A 287 8.36 22.10 0.73
CA LYS A 287 7.66 20.86 1.07
C LYS A 287 8.19 20.22 2.34
N ARG A 288 7.32 19.48 3.04
CA ARG A 288 7.68 18.78 4.30
C ARG A 288 8.36 17.46 4.03
N TYR A 289 9.31 17.00 4.86
CA TYR A 289 9.95 15.71 4.61
C TYR A 289 8.93 14.55 4.51
N PRO A 290 9.22 13.52 3.68
CA PRO A 290 8.35 12.36 3.60
C PRO A 290 8.36 11.58 4.91
N THR A 291 7.18 11.18 5.36
CA THR A 291 6.95 10.40 6.59
C THR A 291 6.90 8.91 6.33
N ALA A 292 6.57 8.50 5.10
CA ALA A 292 6.63 7.11 4.66
C ALA A 292 6.64 7.05 3.12
N CYS A 293 7.15 5.96 2.56
CA CYS A 293 6.95 5.64 1.15
C CYS A 293 6.21 4.31 1.06
N ARG A 294 5.10 4.26 0.32
CA ARG A 294 4.23 3.09 0.20
C ARG A 294 4.07 2.65 -1.24
N VAL A 295 4.10 1.33 -1.44
CA VAL A 295 3.90 0.66 -2.72
C VAL A 295 2.61 -0.15 -2.68
N THR A 296 1.80 -0.01 -3.73
CA THR A 296 0.63 -0.86 -3.95
C THR A 296 0.67 -1.43 -5.36
N ARG A 297 0.43 -2.76 -5.49
CA ARG A 297 0.14 -3.39 -6.79
C ARG A 297 -1.35 -3.32 -7.04
N LEU A 298 -1.75 -2.67 -8.12
CA LEU A 298 -3.16 -2.57 -8.50
C LEU A 298 -3.56 -3.78 -9.35
N PRO A 299 -4.81 -4.27 -9.23
CA PRO A 299 -5.31 -5.32 -10.09
C PRO A 299 -5.38 -4.83 -11.54
N VAL A 300 -5.11 -5.72 -12.49
CA VAL A 300 -5.26 -5.47 -13.93
C VAL A 300 -6.38 -6.37 -14.43
N PRO A 301 -7.66 -5.94 -14.34
CA PRO A 301 -8.78 -6.75 -14.82
C PRO A 301 -8.76 -6.85 -16.34
N GLU A 302 -9.25 -7.97 -16.88
CA GLU A 302 -9.46 -8.11 -18.32
C GLU A 302 -10.53 -7.13 -18.82
N ALA A 303 -10.50 -6.75 -20.11
CA ALA A 303 -11.46 -5.76 -20.61
C ALA A 303 -12.91 -6.26 -20.50
N ALA A 304 -13.15 -7.57 -20.55
CA ALA A 304 -14.48 -8.17 -20.38
C ALA A 304 -15.02 -8.00 -18.94
N GLU A 305 -14.16 -8.13 -17.93
CA GLU A 305 -14.53 -7.95 -16.51
C GLU A 305 -14.76 -6.47 -16.20
N ALA A 306 -13.97 -5.59 -16.82
CA ALA A 306 -14.06 -4.15 -16.64
C ALA A 306 -15.41 -3.55 -17.10
N VAL A 307 -16.21 -4.30 -17.87
CA VAL A 307 -17.57 -3.91 -18.29
C VAL A 307 -18.53 -3.83 -17.09
N ALA A 308 -18.35 -4.68 -16.08
CA ALA A 308 -19.18 -4.70 -14.89
C ALA A 308 -18.65 -3.73 -13.82
N THR A 309 -18.71 -2.41 -14.09
CA THR A 309 -18.14 -1.37 -13.21
C THR A 309 -18.55 -1.49 -11.74
N ALA A 310 -19.77 -1.97 -11.46
CA ALA A 310 -20.27 -2.16 -10.09
C ALA A 310 -19.50 -3.21 -9.26
N GLN A 311 -18.72 -4.09 -9.91
CA GLN A 311 -17.90 -5.12 -9.26
C GLN A 311 -16.45 -4.67 -9.06
N LEU A 312 -16.05 -3.54 -9.66
CA LEU A 312 -14.68 -3.02 -9.56
C LEU A 312 -14.52 -2.17 -8.30
N VAL A 313 -13.39 -2.37 -7.61
CA VAL A 313 -13.01 -1.54 -6.48
C VAL A 313 -12.17 -0.36 -6.99
N PRO A 314 -12.56 0.90 -6.72
CA PRO A 314 -11.77 2.05 -7.15
C PRO A 314 -10.53 2.22 -6.27
N HIS A 315 -9.39 2.50 -6.90
CA HIS A 315 -8.11 2.69 -6.23
C HIS A 315 -7.59 4.13 -6.42
N PRO A 316 -6.87 4.72 -5.46
CA PRO A 316 -6.27 6.04 -5.67
C PRO A 316 -5.22 6.03 -6.79
N LEU A 317 -5.34 6.94 -7.76
CA LEU A 317 -4.51 6.97 -8.97
C LEU A 317 -2.99 7.00 -8.70
N PHE A 318 -2.58 7.79 -7.71
CA PHE A 318 -1.17 7.94 -7.31
C PHE A 318 -0.89 7.38 -5.90
N GLY A 319 -1.79 6.54 -5.37
CA GLY A 319 -1.68 5.93 -4.04
C GLY A 319 -2.03 6.83 -2.84
N ALA A 320 -2.28 8.13 -3.06
CA ALA A 320 -2.65 9.05 -1.99
C ALA A 320 -4.09 8.83 -1.49
N PRO A 321 -4.34 8.71 -0.18
CA PRO A 321 -5.69 8.58 0.35
C PRO A 321 -6.51 9.86 0.14
N ARG A 322 -7.84 9.72 0.02
CA ARG A 322 -8.77 10.85 -0.18
C ARG A 322 -8.76 11.84 0.98
N THR A 323 -8.75 11.31 2.19
CA THR A 323 -8.67 12.08 3.42
C THR A 323 -7.25 12.04 3.96
N ALA A 324 -6.74 13.21 4.40
CA ALA A 324 -5.39 13.33 4.94
C ALA A 324 -5.16 12.52 6.24
N THR A 325 -6.23 12.06 6.88
CA THR A 325 -6.20 11.24 8.10
C THR A 325 -6.30 9.74 7.84
N ALA A 326 -6.65 9.31 6.63
CA ALA A 326 -6.72 7.89 6.30
C ALA A 326 -5.32 7.34 6.03
N THR A 327 -5.06 6.13 6.52
CA THR A 327 -3.80 5.44 6.25
C THR A 327 -3.68 5.17 4.76
N ALA A 328 -2.56 5.56 4.16
CA ALA A 328 -2.30 5.28 2.77
C ALA A 328 -2.25 3.75 2.52
N PRO A 329 -2.90 3.24 1.46
CA PRO A 329 -2.89 1.83 1.14
C PRO A 329 -1.49 1.37 0.71
N GLY A 330 -1.19 0.08 0.96
CA GLY A 330 0.02 -0.57 0.48
C GLY A 330 1.05 -0.90 1.54
N GLN A 331 2.12 -1.55 1.09
CA GLN A 331 3.25 -1.99 1.91
C GLN A 331 4.35 -0.92 1.90
N ALA A 332 5.23 -0.91 2.91
CA ALA A 332 6.39 -0.03 2.92
C ALA A 332 7.27 -0.28 1.69
N ALA A 333 7.71 0.81 1.05
CA ALA A 333 8.59 0.74 -0.11
C ALA A 333 9.97 0.23 0.29
N ARG A 334 10.48 -0.75 -0.46
CA ARG A 334 11.83 -1.32 -0.27
C ARG A 334 12.88 -0.34 -0.81
N LEU A 335 13.13 0.72 -0.06
CA LEU A 335 14.12 1.74 -0.38
C LEU A 335 15.37 1.52 0.46
N GLY A 336 16.55 1.74 -0.13
CA GLY A 336 17.80 1.57 0.59
C GLY A 336 18.98 1.38 -0.34
N PHE A 337 20.00 0.69 0.17
CA PHE A 337 21.17 0.29 -0.60
C PHE A 337 21.69 -1.06 -0.09
N ALA A 338 22.46 -1.76 -0.92
CA ALA A 338 23.18 -2.94 -0.55
C ALA A 338 24.66 -2.81 -0.92
N LEU A 339 25.54 -3.37 -0.09
CA LEU A 339 26.98 -3.39 -0.31
C LEU A 339 27.41 -4.81 -0.62
N ALA A 340 27.96 -5.00 -1.82
CA ALA A 340 28.59 -6.25 -2.22
C ALA A 340 30.07 -6.22 -1.87
N SER A 341 30.54 -7.15 -1.02
CA SER A 341 31.96 -7.29 -0.71
C SER A 341 32.30 -8.70 -0.28
N THR A 342 33.50 -9.18 -0.64
CA THR A 342 34.01 -10.47 -0.16
C THR A 342 34.41 -10.45 1.31
N VAL A 343 34.63 -9.26 1.90
CA VAL A 343 34.90 -9.14 3.34
C VAL A 343 33.72 -9.65 4.17
N LEU A 344 32.50 -9.57 3.64
CA LEU A 344 31.28 -10.08 4.26
C LEU A 344 31.13 -11.61 4.17
N ALA A 345 32.03 -12.35 3.50
CA ALA A 345 32.00 -13.81 3.51
C ALA A 345 32.43 -14.31 4.89
N LEU A 346 31.49 -14.57 5.79
CA LEU A 346 31.77 -14.80 7.22
C LEU A 346 31.11 -16.11 7.67
N ARG A 347 31.85 -17.22 7.69
CA ARG A 347 31.25 -18.56 7.91
C ARG A 347 30.89 -18.82 9.36
N GLU A 348 31.79 -18.52 10.29
CA GLU A 348 31.64 -18.91 11.69
C GLU A 348 32.49 -18.05 12.63
N GLY A 349 32.30 -18.26 13.93
CA GLY A 349 32.94 -17.48 14.99
C GLY A 349 32.15 -16.24 15.37
N GLU A 350 32.69 -15.47 16.31
CA GLU A 350 32.16 -14.16 16.67
C GLU A 350 32.60 -13.16 15.59
N ARG A 351 31.63 -12.56 14.89
CA ARG A 351 31.88 -11.73 13.71
C ARG A 351 31.42 -10.30 13.99
N ALA A 352 32.34 -9.39 14.21
CA ALA A 352 32.04 -7.96 14.35
C ALA A 352 32.29 -7.26 13.01
N VAL A 353 31.28 -6.55 12.51
CA VAL A 353 31.35 -5.81 11.24
C VAL A 353 31.14 -4.32 11.52
N HIS A 354 32.05 -3.51 10.97
CA HIS A 354 31.99 -2.06 10.97
C HIS A 354 31.92 -1.57 9.54
N VAL A 355 30.87 -0.81 9.21
CA VAL A 355 30.71 -0.14 7.92
C VAL A 355 30.82 1.36 8.13
N ALA A 356 31.72 2.02 7.42
CA ALA A 356 31.88 3.47 7.41
C ALA A 356 31.52 4.03 6.02
N LEU A 357 30.42 4.77 5.94
CA LEU A 357 29.90 5.40 4.72
C LEU A 357 30.33 6.86 4.70
N GLN A 358 31.15 7.24 3.74
CA GLN A 358 31.51 8.64 3.52
C GLN A 358 30.60 9.28 2.50
N LEU A 359 29.88 10.29 2.96
CA LEU A 359 28.84 10.97 2.22
C LEU A 359 29.34 12.33 1.77
N GLY A 360 29.18 12.61 0.48
CA GLY A 360 29.44 13.92 -0.08
C GLY A 360 28.28 14.87 0.18
N VAL A 361 28.40 16.07 -0.40
CA VAL A 361 27.36 17.10 -0.30
C VAL A 361 26.43 17.00 -1.51
N GLU A 362 25.13 17.24 -1.29
CA GLU A 362 24.15 17.35 -2.38
C GLU A 362 24.49 18.54 -3.29
N ARG A 363 24.65 18.29 -4.59
CA ARG A 363 25.08 19.31 -5.59
C ARG A 363 23.95 19.91 -6.41
N GLN A 364 22.70 19.47 -6.24
CA GLN A 364 21.56 19.97 -7.03
C GLN A 364 20.76 21.03 -6.26
N GLY A 365 20.86 22.30 -6.68
CA GLY A 365 20.00 23.40 -6.21
C GLY A 365 20.79 24.66 -5.82
N LEU A 366 20.36 25.81 -6.33
CA LEU A 366 21.10 27.08 -6.34
C LEU A 366 21.33 27.78 -5.00
N ASP A 367 20.99 27.22 -3.82
CA ASP A 367 21.23 27.95 -2.56
C ASP A 367 21.47 27.17 -1.25
N HIS A 368 21.33 25.83 -1.16
CA HIS A 368 21.66 25.10 0.09
C HIS A 368 22.21 23.70 -0.18
N ALA A 369 23.51 23.59 -0.46
CA ALA A 369 24.23 22.32 -0.48
C ALA A 369 24.34 21.76 0.95
N ALA A 370 23.31 21.04 1.40
CA ALA A 370 23.21 20.58 2.79
C ALA A 370 23.86 19.21 3.00
N SER A 371 24.98 19.17 3.72
CA SER A 371 25.60 17.92 4.18
C SER A 371 24.70 17.20 5.20
N LEU A 372 24.97 15.92 5.50
CA LEU A 372 24.20 15.19 6.51
C LEU A 372 24.31 15.86 7.89
N GLY A 373 25.50 16.33 8.24
CA GLY A 373 25.76 17.05 9.49
C GLY A 373 24.91 18.31 9.62
N GLN A 374 24.86 19.13 8.57
CA GLN A 374 24.04 20.35 8.56
C GLN A 374 22.55 20.06 8.70
N ARG A 375 22.04 18.99 8.06
CA ARG A 375 20.64 18.56 8.22
C ARG A 375 20.33 18.12 9.66
N LEU A 376 21.25 17.40 10.30
CA LEU A 376 21.13 16.97 11.69
C LEU A 376 21.21 18.14 12.68
N GLU A 377 22.02 19.16 12.38
CA GLU A 377 22.09 20.40 13.18
C GLU A 377 20.83 21.25 13.06
N LEU A 378 20.29 21.38 11.84
CA LEU A 378 19.00 22.04 11.60
C LEU A 378 17.88 21.35 12.38
N LEU A 379 17.87 20.01 12.35
CA LEU A 379 16.97 19.18 13.16
C LEU A 379 17.10 19.50 14.66
N ALA A 380 18.32 19.53 15.19
CA ALA A 380 18.57 19.84 16.60
C ALA A 380 18.07 21.24 16.98
N GLY A 381 18.35 22.25 16.14
CA GLY A 381 17.89 23.62 16.35
C GLY A 381 16.36 23.75 16.34
N GLN A 382 15.67 23.06 15.44
CA GLN A 382 14.20 23.08 15.36
C GLN A 382 13.51 22.36 16.52
N MET A 383 14.18 21.39 17.13
CA MET A 383 13.67 20.62 18.26
C MET A 383 13.99 21.28 19.61
N GLY A 384 14.95 22.21 19.65
CA GLY A 384 15.43 22.81 20.90
C GLY A 384 16.21 21.83 21.77
N GLU A 385 16.76 20.76 21.18
CA GLU A 385 17.51 19.71 21.86
C GLU A 385 19.00 19.78 21.49
N SER A 386 19.87 19.10 22.26
CA SER A 386 21.28 19.04 21.90
C SER A 386 21.49 18.19 20.64
N ALA A 387 22.47 18.57 19.81
CA ALA A 387 22.80 17.81 18.60
C ALA A 387 23.19 16.35 18.89
N ALA A 388 23.74 16.05 20.07
CA ALA A 388 24.08 14.69 20.48
C ALA A 388 22.83 13.82 20.73
N GLU A 389 21.80 14.36 21.39
CA GLU A 389 20.55 13.64 21.67
C GLU A 389 19.76 13.35 20.39
N VAL A 390 19.63 14.35 19.50
CA VAL A 390 18.95 14.18 18.22
C VAL A 390 19.67 13.15 17.35
N ARG A 391 21.01 13.18 17.31
CA ARG A 391 21.78 12.13 16.62
C ARG A 391 21.49 10.75 17.21
N TYR A 392 21.48 10.59 18.53
CA TYR A 392 21.17 9.30 19.13
C TYR A 392 19.74 8.83 18.79
N LYS A 393 18.73 9.70 18.90
CA LYS A 393 17.32 9.39 18.60
C LYS A 393 17.12 9.00 17.13
N VAL A 394 17.66 9.80 16.21
CA VAL A 394 17.50 9.61 14.76
C VAL A 394 18.29 8.37 14.29
N LEU A 395 19.56 8.23 14.69
CA LEU A 395 20.46 7.20 14.14
C LEU A 395 20.14 5.78 14.63
N ARG A 396 19.59 5.61 15.85
CA ARG A 396 19.39 4.30 16.50
C ARG A 396 18.56 3.30 15.68
N ARG A 397 17.60 3.78 14.88
CA ARG A 397 16.66 2.95 14.13
C ARG A 397 16.43 3.46 12.70
N LEU A 398 17.48 3.98 12.06
CA LEU A 398 17.42 4.41 10.66
C LEU A 398 17.17 3.26 9.67
N PHE A 399 17.76 2.10 9.92
CA PHE A 399 17.84 1.04 8.92
C PHE A 399 17.41 -0.31 9.47
N THR A 400 16.93 -1.14 8.55
CA THR A 400 16.77 -2.58 8.75
C THR A 400 17.90 -3.27 8.01
N LEU A 401 18.76 -3.97 8.76
CA LEU A 401 19.97 -4.60 8.23
C LEU A 401 19.74 -6.10 8.00
N SER A 402 20.21 -6.61 6.87
CA SER A 402 20.19 -8.05 6.56
C SER A 402 21.40 -8.46 5.74
N VAL A 403 21.86 -9.70 5.92
CA VAL A 403 23.00 -10.28 5.19
C VAL A 403 22.58 -11.55 4.47
N THR A 404 23.32 -11.95 3.43
CA THR A 404 23.03 -13.15 2.64
C THR A 404 23.34 -14.43 3.42
N GLY A 405 22.41 -15.38 3.45
CA GLY A 405 22.52 -16.66 4.17
C GLY A 405 22.13 -17.86 3.29
N PRO A 406 22.46 -19.09 3.71
CA PRO A 406 22.26 -20.28 2.88
C PRO A 406 20.78 -20.58 2.60
N ALA A 407 19.88 -20.23 3.53
CA ALA A 407 18.43 -20.43 3.41
C ALA A 407 17.67 -19.16 3.00
N GLY A 408 18.36 -18.02 2.80
CA GLY A 408 17.75 -16.72 2.55
C GLY A 408 18.46 -15.58 3.28
N TRP A 409 17.78 -14.44 3.42
CA TRP A 409 18.33 -13.28 4.12
C TRP A 409 18.32 -13.48 5.64
N ILE A 410 19.48 -13.28 6.27
CA ILE A 410 19.65 -13.29 7.73
C ILE A 410 19.46 -11.86 8.24
N ALA A 411 18.45 -11.63 9.07
CA ALA A 411 18.22 -10.33 9.69
C ALA A 411 19.26 -10.04 10.78
N VAL A 412 19.74 -8.80 10.84
CA VAL A 412 20.64 -8.31 11.89
C VAL A 412 19.80 -7.50 12.88
N PRO A 413 19.40 -8.07 14.03
CA PRO A 413 18.38 -7.48 14.89
C PRO A 413 18.85 -6.24 15.66
N ALA A 414 20.16 -6.11 15.89
CA ALA A 414 20.75 -5.01 16.63
C ALA A 414 22.00 -4.49 15.92
N TYR A 415 22.05 -3.17 15.76
CA TYR A 415 23.23 -2.44 15.31
C TYR A 415 23.33 -1.11 16.05
N SER A 416 24.53 -0.56 16.10
CA SER A 416 24.80 0.79 16.61
C SER A 416 25.20 1.69 15.44
N ALA A 417 24.58 2.86 15.34
CA ALA A 417 24.95 3.87 14.37
C ALA A 417 25.54 5.10 15.06
N THR A 418 26.67 5.57 14.54
CA THR A 418 27.30 6.81 14.98
C THR A 418 27.62 7.70 13.79
N PHE A 419 27.70 8.99 14.02
CA PHE A 419 27.95 9.98 12.98
C PHE A 419 29.16 10.82 13.38
N ALA A 420 30.11 10.96 12.46
CA ALA A 420 31.24 11.84 12.57
C ALA A 420 31.09 12.94 11.49
N PRO A 421 30.93 14.22 11.88
CA PRO A 421 30.91 15.31 10.92
C PRO A 421 32.27 15.46 10.24
N ALA A 422 32.28 16.06 9.05
CA ALA A 422 33.52 16.48 8.40
C ALA A 422 34.33 17.40 9.34
N GLY A 423 35.49 16.93 9.81
CA GLY A 423 36.41 17.70 10.67
C GLY A 423 37.57 18.32 9.88
N GLU A 424 38.51 18.98 10.56
CA GLU A 424 39.69 19.63 9.93
C GLU A 424 40.56 18.66 9.10
N GLN A 425 40.54 17.36 9.42
CA GLN A 425 41.31 16.30 8.72
C GLN A 425 40.49 15.46 7.73
N GLY A 426 39.15 15.63 7.67
CA GLY A 426 38.25 14.79 6.89
C GLY A 426 37.30 15.62 6.03
N ALA A 427 37.41 15.51 4.71
CA ALA A 427 36.65 16.33 3.76
C ALA A 427 35.14 16.02 3.68
N HIS A 428 34.67 14.92 4.29
CA HIS A 428 33.31 14.38 4.10
C HIS A 428 32.71 13.85 5.40
N ASP A 429 31.38 13.97 5.50
CA ASP A 429 30.58 13.43 6.60
C ASP A 429 30.62 11.89 6.59
N THR A 430 30.81 11.26 7.75
CA THR A 430 30.92 9.80 7.85
C THR A 430 29.85 9.21 8.76
N LEU A 431 29.05 8.28 8.22
CA LEU A 431 28.08 7.48 8.96
C LEU A 431 28.66 6.09 9.23
N HIS A 432 28.75 5.72 10.50
CA HIS A 432 29.29 4.43 10.94
C HIS A 432 28.15 3.51 11.39
N LEU A 433 28.16 2.26 10.94
CA LEU A 433 27.26 1.20 11.35
C LEU A 433 28.08 0.06 11.95
N TYR A 434 27.76 -0.37 13.17
CA TYR A 434 28.42 -1.46 13.88
C TYR A 434 27.41 -2.54 14.23
N PHE A 435 27.70 -3.79 13.87
CA PHE A 435 26.88 -4.92 14.30
C PHE A 435 27.75 -6.16 14.53
N THR A 436 27.23 -7.08 15.34
CA THR A 436 27.90 -8.35 15.65
C THR A 436 26.98 -9.51 15.29
N LEU A 437 27.54 -10.55 14.67
CA LEU A 437 26.87 -11.82 14.44
C LEU A 437 27.46 -12.84 15.43
N ALA A 438 26.58 -13.37 16.28
CA ALA A 438 26.95 -14.37 17.26
C ALA A 438 27.39 -15.69 16.58
N PRO A 439 28.17 -16.56 17.25
CA PRO A 439 28.64 -17.82 16.65
C PRO A 439 27.54 -18.77 16.19
N GLU A 440 26.34 -18.67 16.77
CA GLU A 440 25.18 -19.53 16.48
C GLU A 440 24.46 -19.12 15.18
N VAL A 441 24.67 -17.90 14.70
CA VAL A 441 24.03 -17.40 13.47
C VAL A 441 24.65 -18.11 12.26
N GLU A 442 23.82 -18.46 11.28
CA GLU A 442 24.24 -19.13 10.05
C GLU A 442 25.39 -18.40 9.31
N PRO A 443 26.16 -19.11 8.47
CA PRO A 443 27.25 -18.53 7.69
C PRO A 443 26.73 -17.48 6.70
N VAL A 444 27.47 -16.38 6.56
CA VAL A 444 27.21 -15.40 5.50
C VAL A 444 27.81 -15.89 4.20
N VAL A 445 26.95 -16.17 3.21
CA VAL A 445 27.33 -16.79 1.93
C VAL A 445 27.25 -15.79 0.78
N GLY A 446 27.82 -16.15 -0.37
CA GLY A 446 27.70 -15.37 -1.59
C GLY A 446 26.24 -15.21 -2.04
N PHE A 447 25.93 -14.11 -2.71
CA PHE A 447 24.60 -13.91 -3.28
C PHE A 447 24.26 -14.99 -4.32
N ASP A 448 23.01 -15.42 -4.27
CA ASP A 448 22.41 -16.38 -5.20
C ASP A 448 20.98 -15.91 -5.50
N ALA A 449 20.70 -15.64 -6.77
CA ALA A 449 19.41 -15.12 -7.21
C ALA A 449 18.24 -16.06 -6.95
N THR A 450 18.47 -17.39 -6.88
CA THR A 450 17.38 -18.34 -6.60
C THR A 450 16.98 -18.35 -5.14
N VAL A 451 17.92 -18.06 -4.23
CA VAL A 451 17.70 -18.09 -2.78
C VAL A 451 17.33 -16.72 -2.24
N HIS A 452 18.02 -15.68 -2.71
CA HIS A 452 17.92 -14.32 -2.17
C HIS A 452 16.98 -13.41 -2.97
N GLY A 453 16.43 -13.92 -4.10
CA GLY A 453 15.55 -13.19 -4.99
C GLY A 453 16.30 -12.27 -5.95
N ALA A 454 15.57 -11.34 -6.56
CA ALA A 454 16.09 -10.46 -7.61
C ALA A 454 16.84 -9.22 -7.09
N ASP A 455 17.36 -9.22 -5.86
CA ASP A 455 17.85 -8.04 -5.14
C ASP A 455 19.33 -7.65 -5.43
N GLY A 456 19.97 -8.27 -6.44
CA GLY A 456 21.35 -7.94 -6.78
C GLY A 456 21.91 -8.75 -7.94
N SER A 457 23.21 -8.57 -8.17
CA SER A 457 23.98 -9.31 -9.18
C SER A 457 25.34 -9.73 -8.64
N GLY A 458 25.81 -10.91 -9.06
CA GLY A 458 27.13 -11.43 -8.74
C GLY A 458 27.11 -12.53 -7.68
N THR A 459 28.28 -12.97 -7.25
CA THR A 459 28.46 -14.05 -6.27
C THR A 459 29.02 -13.56 -4.93
N CYS A 460 29.22 -12.24 -4.79
CA CYS A 460 29.69 -11.64 -3.54
C CYS A 460 28.57 -11.66 -2.49
N PRO A 461 28.88 -11.86 -1.21
CA PRO A 461 27.91 -11.64 -0.14
C PRO A 461 27.43 -10.19 -0.13
N LEU A 462 26.15 -9.99 0.23
CA LEU A 462 25.53 -8.67 0.28
C LEU A 462 25.16 -8.31 1.72
N LEU A 463 25.46 -7.07 2.11
CA LEU A 463 24.83 -6.40 3.25
C LEU A 463 23.73 -5.50 2.70
N ARG A 464 22.47 -5.85 2.96
CA ARG A 464 21.28 -5.09 2.58
C ARG A 464 20.87 -4.14 3.72
N VAL A 465 20.77 -2.86 3.38
CA VAL A 465 20.44 -1.75 4.28
C VAL A 465 19.17 -1.08 3.77
N GLU A 466 18.01 -1.50 4.29
CA GLU A 466 16.70 -0.95 3.94
C GLU A 466 16.32 0.18 4.91
N LEU A 467 15.57 1.18 4.45
CA LEU A 467 15.07 2.26 5.31
C LEU A 467 14.00 1.72 6.25
N ASN A 468 14.11 2.07 7.53
CA ASN A 468 13.15 1.66 8.55
C ASN A 468 12.01 2.68 8.66
N ASP A 469 10.76 2.21 8.57
CA ASP A 469 9.54 3.01 8.73
C ASP A 469 9.17 3.21 10.20
N ASP A 470 9.52 2.28 11.09
CA ASP A 470 9.32 2.36 12.55
C ASP A 470 10.40 3.19 13.28
N GLY A 471 11.15 4.02 12.54
CA GLY A 471 12.17 4.90 13.09
C GLY A 471 11.59 6.11 13.84
N TYR A 472 12.45 6.88 14.51
CA TYR A 472 12.05 8.17 15.08
C TYR A 472 11.70 9.20 14.00
N LEU A 473 12.35 9.08 12.84
CA LEU A 473 12.17 9.88 11.63
C LEU A 473 12.28 8.92 10.44
N TYR A 474 11.45 9.10 9.42
CA TYR A 474 11.64 8.40 8.15
C TYR A 474 12.93 8.87 7.44
N PRO A 475 13.94 8.00 7.26
CA PRO A 475 15.30 8.40 6.87
C PRO A 475 15.42 9.02 5.48
N TYR A 476 14.48 8.74 4.57
CA TYR A 476 14.63 9.07 3.16
C TYR A 476 14.86 10.56 2.94
N GLY A 477 14.12 11.43 3.65
CA GLY A 477 14.29 12.87 3.51
C GLY A 477 15.65 13.38 3.96
N LEU A 478 16.26 12.72 4.95
CA LEU A 478 17.57 13.06 5.48
C LEU A 478 18.70 12.63 4.54
N LEU A 479 18.59 11.43 3.96
CA LEU A 479 19.66 10.77 3.21
C LEU A 479 19.59 10.95 1.67
N ARG A 480 18.45 11.38 1.13
CA ARG A 480 18.31 11.61 -0.31
C ARG A 480 19.30 12.67 -0.82
N GLY A 481 19.67 12.55 -2.09
CA GLY A 481 20.53 13.52 -2.76
C GLY A 481 22.00 13.49 -2.33
N LEU A 482 22.34 12.75 -1.26
CA LEU A 482 23.70 12.59 -0.79
C LEU A 482 24.44 11.56 -1.66
N PRO A 483 25.55 11.94 -2.33
CA PRO A 483 26.39 11.00 -3.05
C PRO A 483 27.25 10.18 -2.08
N LEU A 484 27.44 8.89 -2.37
CA LEU A 484 28.43 8.07 -1.70
C LEU A 484 29.81 8.33 -2.32
N VAL A 485 30.74 8.83 -1.52
CA VAL A 485 32.15 9.04 -1.93
C VAL A 485 32.92 7.73 -1.81
N ARG A 486 32.81 7.06 -0.65
CA ARG A 486 33.38 5.72 -0.41
C ARG A 486 32.65 5.02 0.73
N ALA A 487 32.54 3.70 0.66
CA ALA A 487 32.12 2.85 1.77
C ALA A 487 33.27 1.94 2.17
N ARG A 488 33.70 1.99 3.43
CA ARG A 488 34.69 1.08 3.99
C ARG A 488 34.00 0.03 4.85
N ILE A 489 34.34 -1.24 4.66
CA ILE A 489 33.82 -2.36 5.46
C ILE A 489 35.02 -3.00 6.14
N ASP A 490 35.01 -2.98 7.48
CA ASP A 490 35.98 -3.67 8.32
C ASP A 490 35.28 -4.85 9.02
N ALA A 491 35.81 -6.05 8.88
CA ALA A 491 35.31 -7.25 9.56
C ALA A 491 36.38 -7.80 10.50
N THR A 492 35.98 -8.06 11.75
CA THR A 492 36.80 -8.71 12.77
C THR A 492 36.15 -10.04 13.11
N VAL A 493 36.86 -11.14 12.90
CA VAL A 493 36.37 -12.49 13.21
C VAL A 493 37.24 -13.11 14.28
N ARG A 494 36.60 -13.69 15.29
CA ARG A 494 37.26 -14.41 16.38
C ARG A 494 36.78 -15.85 16.45
N GLY A 495 37.73 -16.77 16.66
CA GLY A 495 37.43 -18.19 16.82
C GLY A 495 37.05 -18.92 15.54
N HIS A 496 37.55 -18.50 14.37
CA HIS A 496 37.32 -19.20 13.11
C HIS A 496 38.07 -20.55 13.09
N ARG A 497 37.36 -21.66 12.83
CA ARG A 497 37.89 -23.04 12.97
C ARG A 497 37.99 -23.82 11.65
N SER A 498 37.35 -23.36 10.58
CA SER A 498 37.37 -23.94 9.22
C SER A 498 38.71 -23.71 8.54
N LEU A 499 39.75 -24.35 9.08
CA LEU A 499 41.12 -24.25 8.64
C LEU A 499 41.52 -25.49 7.85
N VAL A 500 42.28 -25.27 6.77
CA VAL A 500 42.98 -26.29 6.02
C VAL A 500 44.38 -26.42 6.61
N LEU A 501 44.67 -27.57 7.21
CA LEU A 501 45.87 -27.82 7.98
C LEU A 501 46.72 -28.91 7.31
N HIS A 502 48.01 -28.67 7.18
CA HIS A 502 48.96 -29.65 6.67
C HIS A 502 50.27 -29.61 7.47
N ASN A 503 50.93 -30.75 7.61
CA ASN A 503 52.30 -30.82 8.10
C ASN A 503 53.17 -31.58 7.10
N GLN A 504 54.39 -31.96 7.51
CA GLN A 504 55.31 -32.73 6.66
C GLN A 504 54.83 -34.16 6.35
N LEU A 505 53.85 -34.69 7.09
CA LEU A 505 53.30 -36.04 6.89
C LEU A 505 52.01 -36.04 6.04
N GLY A 506 51.35 -34.90 5.86
CA GLY A 506 50.14 -34.78 5.04
C GLY A 506 49.10 -33.83 5.62
N ALA A 507 47.85 -34.01 5.21
CA ALA A 507 46.71 -33.23 5.70
C ALA A 507 46.37 -33.60 7.15
N LEU A 508 46.01 -32.58 7.94
CA LEU A 508 45.61 -32.71 9.33
C LEU A 508 44.14 -32.35 9.49
N SER A 509 43.44 -33.04 10.40
CA SER A 509 42.05 -32.75 10.73
C SER A 509 41.96 -31.89 12.00
N PRO A 510 41.31 -30.73 11.98
CA PRO A 510 41.07 -29.90 13.17
C PRO A 510 39.97 -30.47 14.08
N ALA A 511 39.28 -31.55 13.70
CA ALA A 511 38.16 -32.12 14.44
C ALA A 511 38.56 -32.91 15.70
N ALA A 512 39.84 -33.28 15.82
CA ALA A 512 40.38 -34.02 16.96
C ALA A 512 41.77 -33.50 17.32
N PRO A 513 42.27 -33.73 18.55
CA PRO A 513 43.62 -33.33 18.91
C PRO A 513 44.68 -33.92 17.97
N PHE A 514 45.59 -33.08 17.49
CA PHE A 514 46.57 -33.45 16.48
C PHE A 514 47.98 -32.95 16.81
N GLN A 515 48.98 -33.56 16.17
CA GLN A 515 50.40 -33.22 16.34
C GLN A 515 50.84 -32.27 15.22
N PRO A 516 50.91 -30.94 15.45
CA PRO A 516 51.17 -29.96 14.39
C PRO A 516 52.52 -30.15 13.70
N PHE A 517 53.53 -30.62 14.43
CA PHE A 517 54.89 -30.82 13.94
C PHE A 517 55.27 -32.29 13.75
N GLY A 518 54.28 -33.19 13.73
CA GLY A 518 54.46 -34.63 13.65
C GLY A 518 54.84 -35.28 14.99
N PRO A 519 54.98 -36.63 15.02
CA PRO A 519 55.26 -37.38 16.24
C PRO A 519 56.67 -37.18 16.77
N LEU A 520 57.62 -36.90 15.87
CA LEU A 520 59.03 -36.61 16.15
C LEU A 520 59.35 -35.20 15.62
N PRO A 521 59.06 -34.13 16.39
CA PRO A 521 59.36 -32.77 15.97
C PRO A 521 60.88 -32.55 15.86
N GLU A 522 61.34 -32.15 14.68
CA GLU A 522 62.74 -31.79 14.40
C GLU A 522 62.82 -30.38 13.82
N ARG A 523 64.05 -29.85 13.73
CA ARG A 523 64.27 -28.56 13.07
C ARG A 523 63.79 -28.64 11.62
N GLY A 524 62.97 -27.69 11.19
CA GLY A 524 62.36 -27.70 9.86
C GLY A 524 60.99 -28.38 9.81
N SER A 525 60.55 -29.09 10.85
CA SER A 525 59.15 -29.54 10.95
C SER A 525 58.22 -28.32 10.89
N TYR A 526 57.14 -28.43 10.12
CA TYR A 526 56.29 -27.29 9.80
C TYR A 526 54.80 -27.61 9.93
N LEU A 527 54.04 -26.56 10.22
CA LEU A 527 52.59 -26.53 10.15
C LEU A 527 52.19 -25.49 9.11
N VAL A 528 51.43 -25.91 8.09
CA VAL A 528 50.78 -25.04 7.12
C VAL A 528 49.32 -24.85 7.55
N VAL A 529 48.88 -23.60 7.60
CA VAL A 529 47.52 -23.20 7.96
C VAL A 529 46.98 -22.30 6.85
N GLY A 530 45.79 -22.62 6.33
CA GLY A 530 45.06 -21.76 5.39
C GLY A 530 43.58 -21.72 5.72
N SER A 531 42.91 -20.65 5.30
CA SER A 531 41.45 -20.55 5.35
C SER A 531 40.96 -19.98 4.03
N ALA A 532 39.98 -20.66 3.41
CA ALA A 532 39.36 -20.18 2.18
C ALA A 532 38.67 -18.81 2.38
N GLU A 533 38.16 -18.57 3.59
CA GLU A 533 37.49 -17.35 3.98
C GLU A 533 38.48 -16.19 4.16
N ALA A 534 39.59 -16.42 4.87
CA ALA A 534 40.60 -15.39 5.08
C ALA A 534 41.41 -15.11 3.80
N ALA A 535 41.63 -16.12 2.97
CA ALA A 535 42.42 -16.02 1.74
C ALA A 535 41.77 -15.11 0.68
N CYS A 536 40.44 -14.99 0.64
CA CYS A 536 39.76 -14.15 -0.36
C CYS A 536 39.67 -12.65 0.04
N LYS A 537 40.30 -12.27 1.15
CA LYS A 537 40.19 -10.94 1.76
C LYS A 537 41.55 -10.24 1.87
N HIS A 538 41.51 -8.92 1.92
CA HIS A 538 42.68 -8.13 2.30
C HIS A 538 42.77 -8.06 3.83
N LEU A 539 43.69 -8.86 4.40
CA LEU A 539 43.89 -8.96 5.84
C LEU A 539 44.75 -7.80 6.36
N THR A 540 44.23 -7.06 7.34
CA THR A 540 44.95 -6.00 8.05
C THR A 540 45.61 -6.53 9.33
N GLY A 541 45.11 -7.65 9.86
CA GLY A 541 45.59 -8.31 11.06
C GLY A 541 45.16 -9.78 11.05
N ALA A 542 46.00 -10.66 11.58
CA ALA A 542 45.70 -12.08 11.70
C ALA A 542 46.54 -12.71 12.80
N GLU A 543 45.92 -13.63 13.53
CA GLU A 543 46.50 -14.30 14.69
C GLU A 543 46.00 -15.75 14.73
N LEU A 544 46.87 -16.67 15.11
CA LEU A 544 46.50 -18.07 15.36
C LEU A 544 46.46 -18.31 16.86
N VAL A 545 45.32 -18.78 17.36
CA VAL A 545 45.14 -19.17 18.76
C VAL A 545 45.32 -20.68 18.85
N LEU A 546 46.39 -21.08 19.51
CA LEU A 546 46.83 -22.45 19.76
C LEU A 546 46.41 -22.85 21.17
N GLN A 547 45.60 -23.90 21.31
CA GLN A 547 45.30 -24.51 22.60
C GLN A 547 46.09 -25.81 22.74
N TRP A 548 47.08 -25.83 23.62
CA TRP A 548 47.95 -26.97 23.86
C TRP A 548 47.30 -27.98 24.78
N ASN A 549 47.40 -29.26 24.44
CA ASN A 549 47.00 -30.39 25.27
C ASN A 549 48.23 -31.06 25.89
N GLY A 550 48.04 -31.68 27.07
CA GLY A 550 49.05 -32.52 27.70
C GLY A 550 50.33 -31.79 28.11
N LEU A 551 50.27 -30.49 28.40
CA LEU A 551 51.45 -29.70 28.78
C LEU A 551 52.13 -30.26 30.05
N PRO A 552 53.48 -30.32 30.09
CA PRO A 552 54.24 -30.74 31.26
C PRO A 552 53.93 -29.93 32.53
N ARG A 553 53.73 -30.62 33.66
CA ARG A 553 53.42 -30.02 34.98
C ARG A 553 54.64 -29.93 35.91
N ALA A 554 55.79 -29.50 35.40
CA ALA A 554 57.00 -29.27 36.20
C ALA A 554 57.08 -27.83 36.72
N ALA A 555 57.66 -27.62 37.91
CA ALA A 555 58.02 -26.29 38.38
C ALA A 555 59.13 -25.72 37.48
N GLY A 556 58.88 -24.59 36.80
CA GLY A 556 59.80 -24.03 35.81
C GLY A 556 59.50 -24.42 34.36
N GLY A 557 58.24 -24.78 34.05
CA GLY A 557 57.79 -25.05 32.68
C GLY A 557 58.60 -26.13 31.95
N LEU A 558 58.89 -25.90 30.66
CA LEU A 558 59.71 -26.83 29.85
C LEU A 558 61.16 -26.90 30.34
N ARG A 559 61.71 -25.79 30.87
CA ARG A 559 63.07 -25.77 31.41
C ARG A 559 63.21 -26.72 32.60
N GLY A 560 62.24 -26.73 33.50
CA GLY A 560 62.16 -27.69 34.60
C GLY A 560 61.93 -29.13 34.12
N TRP A 561 61.07 -29.34 33.12
CA TRP A 561 60.81 -30.67 32.56
C TRP A 561 62.05 -31.32 31.94
N TYR A 562 62.90 -30.54 31.26
CA TYR A 562 64.10 -31.01 30.58
C TYR A 562 65.39 -30.87 31.39
N ALA A 563 65.34 -30.48 32.68
CA ALA A 563 66.53 -30.32 33.52
C ALA A 563 67.42 -31.59 33.61
N GLY A 564 66.84 -32.79 33.44
CA GLY A 564 67.57 -34.07 33.46
C GLY A 564 68.28 -34.45 32.15
N TYR A 565 68.26 -33.61 31.11
CA TYR A 565 68.77 -33.94 29.78
C TYR A 565 70.20 -33.45 29.49
N GLY A 566 70.83 -32.68 30.38
CA GLY A 566 72.22 -32.24 30.24
C GLY A 566 72.57 -31.03 31.09
N ASP A 567 73.84 -30.60 31.01
CA ASP A 567 74.38 -29.43 31.72
C ASP A 567 74.04 -28.09 31.04
N GLU A 568 73.63 -28.13 29.76
CA GLU A 568 73.22 -26.94 29.01
C GLU A 568 71.78 -26.53 29.33
N PRO A 569 71.51 -25.23 29.53
CA PRO A 569 70.17 -24.75 29.84
C PRO A 569 69.23 -24.92 28.65
N PHE A 570 67.99 -25.34 28.91
CA PHE A 570 66.94 -25.38 27.90
C PHE A 570 66.69 -23.99 27.31
N GLU A 571 66.91 -23.87 26.00
CA GLU A 571 66.57 -22.70 25.19
C GLU A 571 65.10 -22.72 24.75
N GLU A 572 64.52 -21.54 24.58
CA GLU A 572 63.12 -21.38 24.17
C GLU A 572 62.89 -21.90 22.74
N VAL A 573 61.80 -22.65 22.57
CA VAL A 573 61.39 -23.17 21.27
C VAL A 573 60.81 -22.03 20.44
N ALA A 574 61.32 -21.84 19.23
CA ALA A 574 60.89 -20.73 18.40
C ALA A 574 60.58 -21.16 16.97
N CYS A 575 59.52 -20.58 16.40
CA CYS A 575 59.10 -20.83 15.03
C CYS A 575 59.35 -19.63 14.12
N GLN A 576 59.70 -19.93 12.86
CA GLN A 576 59.79 -18.97 11.77
C GLN A 576 58.46 -18.94 11.01
N LEU A 577 57.98 -17.73 10.75
CA LEU A 577 56.75 -17.47 10.00
C LEU A 577 57.07 -17.20 8.52
N ALA A 578 56.29 -17.82 7.62
CA ALA A 578 56.32 -17.55 6.19
C ALA A 578 54.90 -17.53 5.62
N VAL A 579 54.69 -16.75 4.55
CA VAL A 579 53.44 -16.74 3.78
C VAL A 579 53.68 -17.26 2.37
N LEU A 580 52.70 -17.95 1.81
CA LEU A 580 52.73 -18.37 0.42
C LEU A 580 52.29 -17.19 -0.47
N ALA A 581 53.19 -16.73 -1.33
CA ALA A 581 52.90 -15.71 -2.33
C ALA A 581 53.58 -16.09 -3.66
N GLU A 582 52.82 -16.02 -4.76
CA GLU A 582 53.29 -16.38 -6.11
C GLU A 582 53.87 -17.80 -6.20
N GLY A 583 53.33 -18.74 -5.40
CA GLY A 583 53.78 -20.14 -5.36
C GLY A 583 55.11 -20.37 -4.63
N ARG A 584 55.67 -19.35 -3.97
CA ARG A 584 56.90 -19.45 -3.16
C ARG A 584 56.63 -19.05 -1.72
N TRP A 585 57.33 -19.70 -0.80
CA TRP A 585 57.29 -19.34 0.61
C TRP A 585 58.17 -18.12 0.87
N GLN A 586 57.55 -17.00 1.20
CA GLN A 586 58.25 -15.77 1.57
C GLN A 586 58.34 -15.69 3.10
N PRO A 587 59.53 -15.81 3.70
CA PRO A 587 59.73 -15.60 5.13
C PRO A 587 59.61 -14.12 5.48
N SER A 588 59.35 -13.81 6.75
CA SER A 588 59.36 -12.42 7.23
C SER A 588 60.76 -11.78 7.10
N GLU A 589 60.89 -10.69 6.33
CA GLU A 589 62.16 -9.97 6.05
C GLU A 589 62.52 -8.90 7.11
N VAL A 590 62.32 -9.18 8.40
CA VAL A 590 62.88 -8.31 9.45
C VAL A 590 64.36 -8.66 9.60
N GLN A 591 65.25 -7.66 9.65
CA GLN A 591 66.67 -7.86 9.98
C GLN A 591 66.76 -8.46 11.40
N GLY A 592 66.97 -9.78 11.45
CA GLY A 592 66.85 -10.62 12.64
C GLY A 592 65.56 -11.49 12.56
N PRO A 593 65.64 -12.83 12.73
CA PRO A 593 64.49 -13.69 12.51
C PRO A 593 63.38 -13.33 13.52
N PRO A 594 62.15 -12.98 13.09
CA PRO A 594 61.03 -12.90 13.99
C PRO A 594 60.68 -14.34 14.38
N ARG A 595 61.34 -14.79 15.44
CA ARG A 595 61.10 -16.04 16.11
C ARG A 595 59.92 -15.81 17.03
N HIS A 596 58.76 -16.36 16.68
CA HIS A 596 57.70 -16.44 17.67
C HIS A 596 58.07 -17.57 18.63
N VAL A 597 58.30 -17.21 19.89
CA VAL A 597 58.58 -18.18 20.95
C VAL A 597 57.30 -18.93 21.26
N LEU A 598 57.37 -20.25 21.20
CA LEU A 598 56.30 -21.17 21.58
C LEU A 598 56.51 -21.63 23.03
N PHE A 599 55.42 -21.95 23.73
CA PHE A 599 55.42 -22.42 25.12
C PHE A 599 55.97 -21.39 26.12
N SER A 600 55.71 -20.11 25.87
CA SER A 600 56.13 -19.03 26.78
C SER A 600 55.55 -19.19 28.20
N GLU A 601 56.39 -18.92 29.22
CA GLU A 601 55.98 -18.97 30.62
C GLU A 601 55.25 -17.69 31.03
N ARG A 602 54.15 -17.82 31.80
CA ARG A 602 53.48 -16.67 32.40
C ARG A 602 53.62 -16.72 33.92
N LEU A 603 54.08 -15.63 34.53
CA LEU A 603 54.16 -15.45 35.98
C LEU A 603 52.75 -15.38 36.58
N ALA A 604 52.16 -16.54 36.88
CA ALA A 604 50.92 -16.65 37.65
C ALA A 604 51.22 -17.39 38.97
N THR A 605 51.28 -16.64 40.07
CA THR A 605 51.31 -17.12 41.47
C THR A 605 52.32 -18.22 41.80
N GLN A 606 53.52 -17.84 42.26
CA GLN A 606 54.58 -18.66 42.88
C GLN A 606 55.07 -19.93 42.13
N HIS A 607 54.47 -20.32 41.00
CA HIS A 607 54.87 -21.47 40.18
C HIS A 607 54.91 -21.08 38.70
N HIS A 608 56.05 -21.31 38.05
CA HIS A 608 56.24 -21.12 36.61
C HIS A 608 55.50 -22.22 35.83
N ALA A 609 54.39 -21.87 35.18
CA ALA A 609 53.59 -22.79 34.35
C ALA A 609 53.46 -22.25 32.91
N ILE A 610 53.43 -23.18 31.94
CA ILE A 610 53.24 -22.87 30.52
C ILE A 610 51.78 -22.50 30.29
N ALA A 611 51.53 -21.46 29.50
CA ALA A 611 50.17 -21.06 29.13
C ALA A 611 49.50 -22.17 28.27
N PRO A 612 48.30 -22.65 28.63
CA PRO A 612 47.57 -23.64 27.83
C PRO A 612 47.05 -23.06 26.50
N VAL A 613 46.92 -21.73 26.42
CA VAL A 613 46.50 -21.01 25.21
C VAL A 613 47.58 -20.02 24.84
N GLU A 614 48.03 -20.07 23.59
CA GLU A 614 49.09 -19.26 23.03
C GLU A 614 48.62 -18.60 21.72
N THR A 615 49.02 -17.35 21.48
CA THR A 615 48.59 -16.58 20.31
C THR A 615 49.78 -16.22 19.44
N VAL A 616 49.80 -16.73 18.21
CA VAL A 616 50.83 -16.44 17.20
C VAL A 616 50.35 -15.35 16.27
N GLY A 617 50.92 -14.15 16.38
CA GLY A 617 50.63 -13.04 15.47
C GLY A 617 51.26 -13.24 14.09
N LEU A 618 50.46 -13.12 13.03
CA LEU A 618 50.90 -13.24 11.63
C LEU A 618 51.21 -11.89 10.98
N THR A 619 51.01 -10.77 11.69
CA THR A 619 51.23 -9.40 11.22
C THR A 619 52.53 -9.17 10.43
N PRO A 620 53.70 -9.75 10.83
CA PRO A 620 54.95 -9.53 10.10
C PRO A 620 54.93 -9.98 8.64
N VAL A 621 54.10 -10.97 8.28
CA VAL A 621 54.03 -11.53 6.92
C VAL A 621 52.80 -11.09 6.14
N LEU A 622 51.87 -10.33 6.73
CA LEU A 622 50.60 -9.97 6.08
C LEU A 622 50.77 -9.04 4.88
N HIS A 623 51.76 -8.15 4.88
CA HIS A 623 52.02 -7.23 3.77
C HIS A 623 52.41 -7.95 2.45
N LEU A 624 52.93 -9.17 2.57
CA LEU A 624 53.28 -10.07 1.47
C LEU A 624 52.09 -10.92 1.00
N ALA A 625 51.05 -11.06 1.83
CA ALA A 625 49.85 -11.79 1.46
C ALA A 625 49.11 -11.08 0.33
N ARG A 626 48.57 -11.86 -0.61
CA ARG A 626 47.69 -11.39 -1.68
C ARG A 626 46.39 -12.19 -1.64
N PRO A 627 45.24 -11.53 -1.81
CA PRO A 627 43.96 -12.22 -1.78
C PRO A 627 43.86 -13.18 -2.98
N VAL A 628 43.39 -14.40 -2.73
CA VAL A 628 43.15 -15.43 -3.74
C VAL A 628 41.73 -15.93 -3.60
N ARG A 629 41.02 -15.99 -4.72
CA ARG A 629 39.69 -16.60 -4.79
C ARG A 629 39.83 -18.02 -5.34
N PRO A 630 39.32 -19.03 -4.63
CA PRO A 630 39.21 -20.36 -5.22
C PRO A 630 38.30 -20.28 -6.45
N LYS A 631 38.70 -20.95 -7.53
CA LYS A 631 37.87 -21.05 -8.74
C LYS A 631 36.58 -21.82 -8.40
N ALA A 632 35.47 -21.40 -9.00
CA ALA A 632 34.18 -22.07 -8.81
C ALA A 632 34.31 -23.58 -9.06
N GLY A 633 33.90 -24.40 -8.08
CA GLY A 633 33.94 -25.87 -8.17
C GLY A 633 35.24 -26.55 -7.73
N GLN A 634 36.29 -25.82 -7.32
CA GLN A 634 37.51 -26.41 -6.76
C GLN A 634 37.60 -26.17 -5.25
N PRO A 635 37.81 -27.21 -4.42
CA PRO A 635 38.00 -27.02 -2.99
C PRO A 635 39.32 -26.28 -2.73
N PHE A 636 39.30 -25.32 -1.81
CA PHE A 636 40.50 -24.68 -1.33
C PHE A 636 41.35 -25.72 -0.57
N GLY A 637 42.53 -26.03 -1.09
CA GLY A 637 43.40 -27.08 -0.55
C GLY A 637 44.86 -26.78 -0.84
N TRP A 638 45.74 -27.30 0.02
CA TRP A 638 47.19 -27.19 -0.19
C TRP A 638 47.67 -28.27 -1.18
N GLY A 639 48.44 -27.85 -2.19
CA GLY A 639 49.01 -28.74 -3.21
C GLY A 639 49.90 -27.98 -4.20
N PRO A 640 50.45 -28.65 -5.24
CA PRO A 640 51.40 -28.04 -6.18
C PRO A 640 50.86 -26.84 -6.97
N GLY A 641 49.53 -26.70 -7.06
CA GLY A 641 48.85 -25.58 -7.72
C GLY A 641 48.50 -24.40 -6.80
N ALA A 642 48.81 -24.46 -5.51
CA ALA A 642 48.52 -23.38 -4.57
C ALA A 642 49.49 -22.20 -4.78
N THR A 643 48.95 -21.01 -5.07
CA THR A 643 49.76 -19.82 -5.34
C THR A 643 49.82 -18.84 -4.16
N ALA A 644 48.78 -18.77 -3.34
CA ALA A 644 48.71 -17.94 -2.14
C ALA A 644 47.58 -18.38 -1.18
N GLY A 645 47.45 -17.71 -0.03
CA GLY A 645 46.38 -17.95 0.95
C GLY A 645 46.74 -18.90 2.11
N PHE A 646 48.02 -19.28 2.23
CA PHE A 646 48.53 -20.17 3.26
C PHE A 646 49.67 -19.53 4.05
N PHE A 647 49.71 -19.81 5.36
CA PHE A 647 50.78 -19.45 6.29
C PHE A 647 51.51 -20.70 6.73
N ARG A 648 52.82 -20.60 6.96
CA ARG A 648 53.67 -21.72 7.42
C ARG A 648 54.43 -21.32 8.66
N LEU A 649 54.30 -22.14 9.70
CA LEU A 649 55.04 -22.07 10.96
C LEU A 649 56.08 -23.17 10.93
N THR A 650 57.37 -22.83 10.92
CA THR A 650 58.47 -23.80 10.83
C THR A 650 59.30 -23.76 12.11
N LEU A 651 59.56 -24.90 12.75
CA LEU A 651 60.45 -24.95 13.92
C LEU A 651 61.89 -24.58 13.53
N ALA A 652 62.41 -23.49 14.09
CA ALA A 652 63.67 -22.90 13.69
C ALA A 652 64.75 -22.91 14.78
N ALA A 653 64.35 -22.85 16.06
CA ALA A 653 65.23 -22.83 17.21
C ALA A 653 64.63 -23.59 18.40
N PRO A 654 65.46 -24.12 19.32
CA PRO A 654 66.93 -24.10 19.31
C PRO A 654 67.57 -25.10 18.34
N THR A 655 68.86 -24.91 18.02
CA THR A 655 69.56 -25.70 16.98
C THR A 655 69.89 -27.12 17.43
N ASP A 656 70.30 -27.29 18.69
CA ASP A 656 70.90 -28.53 19.19
C ASP A 656 69.93 -29.39 20.02
N PHE A 657 69.01 -28.78 20.78
CA PHE A 657 68.07 -29.48 21.66
C PHE A 657 66.60 -29.07 21.42
N LEU A 658 65.93 -29.67 20.43
CA LEU A 658 64.52 -29.40 20.14
C LEU A 658 63.62 -30.49 20.75
N LEU A 659 62.92 -30.17 21.85
CA LEU A 659 61.92 -31.03 22.52
C LEU A 659 62.39 -32.46 22.88
N GLY A 660 63.70 -32.69 22.97
CA GLY A 660 64.30 -33.90 23.55
C GLY A 660 64.17 -35.21 22.76
N HIS A 661 63.39 -35.30 21.68
CA HIS A 661 63.12 -36.56 20.96
C HIS A 661 64.38 -37.26 20.44
N ARG A 662 65.30 -36.49 19.84
CA ARG A 662 66.58 -37.02 19.33
C ARG A 662 67.59 -37.33 20.45
N ALA A 663 67.54 -36.57 21.54
CA ALA A 663 68.48 -36.69 22.66
C ALA A 663 68.08 -37.79 23.67
N TYR A 664 66.79 -38.11 23.77
CA TYR A 664 66.23 -38.99 24.79
C TYR A 664 66.82 -40.41 24.78
N PRO A 665 66.90 -41.15 23.64
CA PRO A 665 67.43 -42.51 23.66
C PRO A 665 68.88 -42.57 24.13
N ARG A 666 69.70 -41.59 23.71
CA ARG A 666 71.09 -41.46 24.12
C ARG A 666 71.21 -41.16 25.62
N ARG A 667 70.47 -40.17 26.11
CA ARG A 667 70.50 -39.79 27.55
C ARG A 667 69.98 -40.88 28.46
N LEU A 668 68.90 -41.58 28.06
CA LEU A 668 68.38 -42.71 28.80
C LEU A 668 69.40 -43.83 28.90
N ALA A 669 70.07 -44.18 27.80
CA ALA A 669 71.13 -45.19 27.79
C ALA A 669 72.33 -44.78 28.66
N GLU A 670 72.77 -43.52 28.60
CA GLU A 670 73.85 -42.97 29.45
C GLU A 670 73.50 -43.06 30.94
N VAL A 671 72.29 -42.63 31.34
CA VAL A 671 71.83 -42.66 32.74
C VAL A 671 71.64 -44.10 33.24
N LEU A 672 71.05 -45.00 32.44
CA LEU A 672 70.89 -46.41 32.82
C LEU A 672 72.25 -47.11 32.97
N THR A 673 73.20 -46.84 32.07
CA THR A 673 74.58 -47.36 32.15
C THR A 673 75.28 -46.82 33.39
N HIS A 674 75.17 -45.52 33.67
CA HIS A 674 75.72 -44.90 34.88
C HIS A 674 75.15 -45.53 36.16
N ASN A 675 73.82 -45.66 36.23
CA ASN A 675 73.12 -46.23 37.38
C ASN A 675 73.42 -47.73 37.56
N ALA A 676 73.65 -48.47 36.47
CA ALA A 676 74.00 -49.89 36.52
C ALA A 676 75.42 -50.14 37.04
N HIS A 677 76.40 -49.30 36.67
CA HIS A 677 77.81 -49.49 37.04
C HIS A 677 78.18 -49.06 38.48
N ARG A 678 77.35 -48.26 39.18
CA ARG A 678 77.67 -47.70 40.51
C ARG A 678 76.69 -48.16 41.58
N ARG A 679 76.84 -49.40 42.05
CA ARG A 679 75.82 -50.05 42.88
C ARG A 679 75.74 -49.64 44.36
N TRP A 680 76.74 -49.01 45.00
CA TRP A 680 76.79 -49.06 46.47
C TRP A 680 77.10 -47.79 47.30
N ARG A 681 77.28 -46.57 46.73
CA ARG A 681 77.55 -45.37 47.57
C ARG A 681 77.11 -43.99 47.05
N TYR A 682 76.33 -43.92 45.99
CA TYR A 682 75.83 -42.63 45.45
C TYR A 682 74.35 -42.70 45.12
N GLN A 683 73.65 -41.56 45.25
CA GLN A 683 72.28 -41.41 44.76
C GLN A 683 72.25 -41.67 43.24
N PRO A 684 71.34 -42.52 42.74
CA PRO A 684 71.21 -42.77 41.31
C PRO A 684 70.83 -41.46 40.60
N LEU A 685 71.37 -41.25 39.39
CA LEU A 685 70.93 -40.15 38.55
C LEU A 685 69.44 -40.34 38.22
N ALA A 686 68.66 -39.27 38.33
CA ALA A 686 67.25 -39.28 37.97
C ALA A 686 67.10 -39.65 36.49
N LEU A 687 66.13 -40.51 36.17
CA LEU A 687 65.82 -40.85 34.79
C LEU A 687 65.35 -39.59 34.05
N PRO A 688 65.79 -39.36 32.80
CA PRO A 688 65.29 -38.25 32.01
C PRO A 688 63.79 -38.44 31.76
N ASN A 689 63.01 -37.36 31.93
CA ASN A 689 61.57 -37.36 31.64
C ASN A 689 61.33 -37.71 30.16
N ILE A 690 60.17 -38.29 29.81
CA ILE A 690 59.86 -38.59 28.41
C ILE A 690 59.76 -37.27 27.61
N PRO A 691 60.27 -37.22 26.36
CA PRO A 691 60.20 -36.00 25.55
C PRO A 691 58.74 -35.62 25.27
N TYR A 692 58.43 -34.33 25.39
CA TYR A 692 57.10 -33.81 25.14
C TYR A 692 56.86 -33.70 23.62
N THR A 693 55.83 -34.39 23.13
CA THR A 693 55.31 -34.19 21.77
C THR A 693 54.19 -33.16 21.82
N PRO A 694 54.33 -32.01 21.13
CA PRO A 694 53.28 -31.00 21.09
C PRO A 694 52.00 -31.57 20.49
N VAL A 695 50.90 -31.44 21.23
CA VAL A 695 49.56 -31.80 20.76
C VAL A 695 48.67 -30.57 20.90
N LEU A 696 48.02 -30.17 19.82
CA LEU A 696 47.00 -29.13 19.86
C LEU A 696 45.64 -29.77 20.12
N GLU A 697 44.92 -29.28 21.12
CA GLU A 697 43.52 -29.61 21.36
C GLU A 697 42.63 -28.90 20.35
N THR A 698 42.84 -27.58 20.21
CA THR A 698 42.12 -26.75 19.25
C THR A 698 43.07 -25.74 18.61
N LEU A 699 42.77 -25.41 17.36
CA LEU A 699 43.43 -24.34 16.61
C LEU A 699 42.34 -23.47 16.02
N SER A 700 42.42 -22.16 16.24
CA SER A 700 41.52 -21.20 15.62
C SER A 700 42.29 -19.98 15.10
N MET A 701 41.69 -19.27 14.15
CA MET A 701 42.25 -18.07 13.56
C MET A 701 41.38 -16.87 13.94
N ASN A 702 42.01 -15.82 14.46
CA ASN A 702 41.42 -14.50 14.57
C ASN A 702 41.95 -13.65 13.43
N TYR A 703 41.10 -12.87 12.78
CA TYR A 703 41.57 -11.99 11.72
C TYR A 703 40.74 -10.71 11.62
N THR A 704 41.38 -9.67 11.08
CA THR A 704 40.74 -8.43 10.69
C THR A 704 40.96 -8.20 9.20
N ALA A 705 39.89 -7.88 8.49
CA ALA A 705 39.89 -7.64 7.05
C ALA A 705 39.20 -6.31 6.73
N SER A 706 39.66 -5.62 5.68
CA SER A 706 39.10 -4.35 5.25
C SER A 706 38.88 -4.32 3.73
N ALA A 707 37.77 -3.77 3.29
CA ALA A 707 37.48 -3.47 1.89
C ALA A 707 36.98 -2.04 1.75
N THR A 708 37.29 -1.41 0.63
CA THR A 708 36.80 -0.06 0.30
C THR A 708 36.08 -0.11 -1.04
N ILE A 709 34.78 0.15 -0.99
CA ILE A 709 33.88 0.20 -2.14
C ILE A 709 33.77 1.66 -2.59
N GLY A 710 34.12 1.91 -3.85
CA GLY A 710 33.92 3.20 -4.51
C GLY A 710 32.53 3.34 -5.15
N PRO A 711 32.24 4.49 -5.77
CA PRO A 711 31.00 4.71 -6.52
C PRO A 711 30.94 3.94 -7.85
N THR A 712 32.08 3.40 -8.30
CA THR A 712 32.18 2.50 -9.44
C THR A 712 32.38 1.05 -8.95
N PRO A 713 31.86 0.05 -9.68
CA PRO A 713 32.11 -1.34 -9.36
C PRO A 713 33.61 -1.63 -9.39
N GLY A 714 34.13 -2.25 -8.34
CA GLY A 714 35.52 -2.71 -8.29
C GLY A 714 35.76 -3.89 -9.24
N PRO A 715 37.02 -4.15 -9.63
CA PRO A 715 37.38 -5.30 -10.48
C PRO A 715 37.01 -6.64 -9.84
N ASP A 716 36.93 -6.65 -8.52
CA ASP A 716 36.66 -7.79 -7.66
C ASP A 716 35.15 -8.07 -7.47
N GLY A 717 34.27 -7.40 -8.21
CA GLY A 717 32.82 -7.54 -8.07
C GLY A 717 32.26 -6.90 -6.79
N GLU A 718 33.05 -6.07 -6.12
CA GLU A 718 32.58 -5.22 -5.03
C GLU A 718 31.83 -4.03 -5.62
N ALA A 719 30.62 -3.77 -5.14
CA ALA A 719 29.79 -2.73 -5.72
C ALA A 719 28.78 -2.20 -4.71
N LEU A 720 28.40 -0.93 -4.89
CA LEU A 720 27.20 -0.36 -4.31
C LEU A 720 26.00 -0.70 -5.19
N LEU A 721 24.95 -1.27 -4.61
CA LEU A 721 23.66 -1.49 -5.25
C LEU A 721 22.64 -0.57 -4.60
N ARG A 722 21.94 0.27 -5.38
CA ARG A 722 20.78 1.02 -4.89
C ARG A 722 19.56 0.12 -4.94
N LEU A 723 18.79 0.10 -3.85
CA LEU A 723 17.54 -0.65 -3.77
C LEU A 723 16.40 0.29 -4.10
N HIS A 724 15.77 0.02 -5.24
CA HIS A 724 14.56 0.69 -5.71
C HIS A 724 13.34 -0.07 -5.19
N PRO A 725 12.15 0.57 -5.11
CA PRO A 725 10.96 -0.08 -4.55
C PRO A 725 10.56 -1.41 -5.22
N PHE A 726 10.94 -1.60 -6.48
CA PHE A 726 10.58 -2.77 -7.30
C PHE A 726 11.80 -3.57 -7.81
N GLY A 727 13.02 -3.16 -7.47
CA GLY A 727 14.23 -3.71 -8.08
C GLY A 727 15.49 -3.06 -7.53
N TRP A 728 16.57 -3.06 -8.30
CA TRP A 728 17.86 -2.52 -7.88
C TRP A 728 18.65 -1.94 -9.05
N GLU A 729 19.70 -1.19 -8.73
CA GLU A 729 20.59 -0.58 -9.71
C GLU A 729 22.02 -0.58 -9.17
N ALA A 730 22.96 -1.19 -9.89
CA ALA A 730 24.38 -1.05 -9.55
C ALA A 730 24.85 0.38 -9.80
N ALA A 731 25.62 0.92 -8.86
CA ALA A 731 26.27 2.20 -9.03
C ALA A 731 27.22 2.16 -10.24
N ARG A 732 27.16 3.19 -11.09
CA ARG A 732 27.93 3.25 -12.35
C ARG A 732 29.03 4.31 -12.34
N GLY A 733 29.11 5.10 -11.27
CA GLY A 733 29.99 6.27 -11.17
C GLY A 733 29.58 7.40 -12.11
N GLY A 734 29.05 8.49 -11.56
CA GLY A 734 28.85 9.75 -12.28
C GLY A 734 30.10 10.63 -12.31
N SER A 735 30.17 11.58 -13.25
CA SER A 735 31.26 12.56 -13.38
C SER A 735 31.47 13.37 -12.08
N GLU A 736 32.71 13.35 -11.58
CA GLU A 736 33.35 14.15 -10.50
C GLU A 736 32.61 14.31 -9.14
N GLY A 737 31.50 13.61 -8.89
CA GLY A 737 30.67 13.79 -7.69
C GLY A 737 30.32 12.56 -6.86
N GLY A 738 30.69 11.36 -7.31
CA GLY A 738 30.17 10.10 -6.75
C GLY A 738 28.78 9.76 -7.29
N ASP A 739 28.27 8.58 -6.94
CA ASP A 739 26.92 8.15 -7.29
C ASP A 739 25.99 8.28 -6.08
N LEU A 740 24.68 8.46 -6.28
CA LEU A 740 23.74 8.69 -5.17
C LEU A 740 23.65 7.46 -4.25
N LEU A 741 23.60 7.69 -2.93
CA LEU A 741 23.42 6.61 -1.94
C LEU A 741 22.06 5.94 -2.08
N LEU A 742 21.01 6.75 -2.22
CA LEU A 742 19.62 6.30 -2.37
C LEU A 742 19.08 6.65 -3.76
N PRO A 743 18.13 5.87 -4.29
CA PRO A 743 17.50 6.20 -5.55
C PRO A 743 16.69 7.50 -5.45
N PRO A 744 16.77 8.40 -6.44
CA PRO A 744 15.99 9.63 -6.45
C PRO A 744 14.51 9.32 -6.77
N LEU A 745 13.61 9.71 -5.87
CA LEU A 745 12.17 9.74 -6.09
C LEU A 745 11.75 11.14 -6.50
N ASP A 746 11.60 11.36 -7.81
CA ASP A 746 11.31 12.68 -8.40
C ASP A 746 9.97 13.26 -7.92
N TYR A 747 8.95 12.41 -7.78
CA TYR A 747 7.58 12.82 -7.48
C TYR A 747 7.03 12.14 -6.24
N SER A 748 6.16 12.83 -5.51
CA SER A 748 5.48 12.31 -4.31
C SER A 748 4.41 11.26 -4.64
N GLY A 749 3.78 11.33 -5.81
CA GLY A 749 2.85 10.32 -6.31
C GLY A 749 3.26 9.80 -7.67
N ASN A 750 3.39 8.48 -7.81
CA ASN A 750 3.80 7.84 -9.07
C ASN A 750 2.88 6.66 -9.39
N LEU A 751 2.49 6.55 -10.65
CA LEU A 751 1.81 5.40 -11.24
C LEU A 751 2.74 4.77 -12.28
N TYR A 752 3.04 3.48 -12.13
CA TYR A 752 3.87 2.70 -13.04
C TYR A 752 3.00 1.72 -13.84
N LEU A 753 3.16 1.75 -15.15
CA LEU A 753 2.42 0.95 -16.13
C LEU A 753 3.41 0.02 -16.85
N GLY A 754 3.23 -1.29 -16.69
CA GLY A 754 4.08 -2.32 -17.30
C GLY A 754 3.38 -3.03 -18.44
N PHE A 755 3.93 -2.94 -19.64
CA PHE A 755 3.34 -3.48 -20.87
C PHE A 755 4.18 -4.63 -21.45
N SER A 756 3.51 -5.67 -21.91
CA SER A 756 4.09 -6.70 -22.78
C SER A 756 3.69 -6.41 -24.22
N ALA A 757 4.65 -6.34 -25.14
CA ALA A 757 4.41 -6.15 -26.57
C ALA A 757 5.62 -6.67 -27.38
N SER A 758 5.41 -7.09 -28.62
CA SER A 758 6.51 -7.43 -29.54
C SER A 758 7.25 -6.16 -30.00
N ASP A 759 6.51 -5.09 -30.31
CA ASP A 759 7.06 -3.79 -30.64
C ASP A 759 6.14 -2.67 -30.15
N LEU A 760 6.68 -1.75 -29.35
CA LEU A 760 5.98 -0.59 -28.79
C LEU A 760 6.41 0.73 -29.44
N ARG A 761 7.17 0.69 -30.55
CA ARG A 761 7.63 1.88 -31.31
C ARG A 761 6.50 2.62 -32.05
N THR A 762 5.28 2.11 -32.02
CA THR A 762 4.08 2.75 -32.61
C THR A 762 3.34 3.62 -31.60
N THR A 763 2.31 4.34 -32.05
CA THR A 763 1.44 5.11 -31.15
C THR A 763 0.61 4.19 -30.24
N LEU A 764 0.71 4.40 -28.93
CA LEU A 764 -0.04 3.68 -27.91
C LEU A 764 -1.20 4.55 -27.41
N THR A 765 -2.42 4.06 -27.53
CA THR A 765 -3.62 4.67 -26.94
C THR A 765 -3.98 3.96 -25.64
N LEU A 766 -4.11 4.69 -24.54
CA LEU A 766 -4.47 4.18 -23.22
C LEU A 766 -5.78 4.78 -22.77
N PHE A 767 -6.78 3.94 -22.48
CA PHE A 767 -8.01 4.35 -21.81
C PHE A 767 -7.88 4.21 -20.30
N PHE A 768 -8.08 5.32 -19.61
CA PHE A 768 -8.15 5.38 -18.16
C PHE A 768 -9.62 5.35 -17.76
N HIS A 769 -10.06 4.22 -17.21
CA HIS A 769 -11.39 4.06 -16.64
C HIS A 769 -11.35 4.61 -15.21
N LEU A 770 -11.85 5.84 -15.05
CA LEU A 770 -11.79 6.58 -13.80
C LEU A 770 -13.18 6.73 -13.17
N VAL A 771 -13.24 6.96 -11.87
CA VAL A 771 -14.45 7.43 -11.18
C VAL A 771 -14.57 8.93 -11.42
N GLU A 772 -15.78 9.44 -11.71
CA GLU A 772 -16.03 10.88 -11.82
C GLU A 772 -16.16 11.54 -10.44
N ASP A 773 -15.09 11.49 -9.65
CA ASP A 773 -15.02 11.97 -8.27
C ASP A 773 -13.82 12.92 -8.03
N ALA A 774 -13.38 13.62 -9.08
CA ALA A 774 -12.35 14.66 -8.95
C ALA A 774 -12.82 15.78 -8.01
N LEU A 775 -11.94 16.20 -7.10
CA LEU A 775 -12.18 17.35 -6.21
C LEU A 775 -11.72 18.64 -6.89
N PRO A 776 -12.33 19.81 -6.57
CA PRO A 776 -11.91 21.09 -7.11
C PRO A 776 -10.43 21.39 -6.82
N MET A 777 -9.64 21.69 -7.85
CA MET A 777 -8.25 22.12 -7.77
C MET A 777 -8.13 23.61 -8.08
N ALA A 778 -7.33 24.35 -7.30
CA ALA A 778 -7.06 25.76 -7.54
C ALA A 778 -5.87 25.92 -8.52
N GLY A 779 -6.06 26.66 -9.61
CA GLY A 779 -5.00 26.99 -10.56
C GLY A 779 -4.61 25.87 -11.56
N ARG A 780 -3.76 26.22 -12.54
CA ARG A 780 -3.17 25.28 -13.51
C ARG A 780 -2.02 24.46 -12.92
N GLU A 781 -1.36 24.95 -11.87
CA GLU A 781 -0.15 24.35 -11.27
C GLU A 781 -0.44 23.01 -10.55
N GLY A 782 -1.64 22.82 -10.00
CA GLY A 782 -2.08 21.53 -9.44
C GLY A 782 -2.29 20.40 -10.46
N ARG A 783 -2.13 20.68 -11.77
CA ARG A 783 -2.34 19.72 -12.88
C ARG A 783 -1.04 19.25 -13.54
N ASN A 784 0.13 19.58 -12.98
CA ASN A 784 1.42 19.22 -13.56
C ASN A 784 1.68 17.72 -13.40
N VAL A 785 1.20 16.96 -14.38
CA VAL A 785 1.48 15.53 -14.52
C VAL A 785 2.64 15.35 -15.48
N SER A 786 3.66 14.61 -15.05
CA SER A 786 4.87 14.34 -15.82
C SER A 786 4.89 12.88 -16.25
N TRP A 787 5.13 12.64 -17.54
CA TRP A 787 5.30 11.31 -18.08
C TRP A 787 6.79 10.99 -18.21
N ALA A 788 7.16 9.76 -17.91
CA ALA A 788 8.51 9.23 -18.10
C ALA A 788 8.43 7.78 -18.62
N TYR A 789 9.49 7.34 -19.29
CA TYR A 789 9.65 5.97 -19.77
C TYR A 789 11.00 5.42 -19.30
N LEU A 790 11.11 4.09 -19.21
CA LEU A 790 12.32 3.43 -18.76
C LEU A 790 13.20 3.04 -19.96
N ALA A 791 14.42 3.56 -20.00
CA ALA A 791 15.40 3.24 -21.03
C ALA A 791 16.81 3.21 -20.41
N GLY A 792 17.60 2.16 -20.72
CA GLY A 792 18.97 2.03 -20.21
C GLY A 792 19.10 1.95 -18.68
N ASN A 793 18.05 1.46 -18.00
CA ASN A 793 17.91 1.43 -16.53
C ASN A 793 17.79 2.82 -15.86
N LYS A 794 17.39 3.86 -16.61
CA LYS A 794 17.11 5.20 -16.10
C LYS A 794 15.73 5.68 -16.56
N TRP A 795 15.03 6.39 -15.67
CA TRP A 795 13.79 7.06 -16.02
C TRP A 795 14.10 8.31 -16.84
N GLN A 796 13.62 8.33 -18.09
CA GLN A 796 13.77 9.47 -18.97
C GLN A 796 12.42 10.20 -19.09
N PRO A 797 12.38 11.54 -18.98
CA PRO A 797 11.14 12.29 -19.17
C PRO A 797 10.66 12.15 -20.62
N LEU A 798 9.37 11.89 -20.78
CA LEU A 798 8.72 11.85 -22.08
C LEU A 798 8.56 13.31 -22.57
N PRO A 799 9.05 13.65 -23.77
CA PRO A 799 8.98 15.02 -24.24
C PRO A 799 7.51 15.43 -24.50
N PRO A 800 7.12 16.71 -24.32
CA PRO A 800 5.72 17.12 -24.44
C PRO A 800 5.05 16.77 -25.79
N HIS A 801 5.82 16.76 -26.88
CA HIS A 801 5.32 16.41 -28.21
C HIS A 801 4.98 14.92 -28.40
N ALA A 802 5.51 14.05 -27.54
CA ALA A 802 5.18 12.63 -27.55
C ALA A 802 3.79 12.34 -26.96
N ILE A 803 3.24 13.26 -26.15
CA ILE A 803 1.85 13.21 -25.69
C ILE A 803 0.98 13.86 -26.78
N ARG A 804 0.45 13.05 -27.70
CA ARG A 804 -0.28 13.56 -28.88
C ARG A 804 -1.64 14.15 -28.50
N THR A 805 -2.39 13.44 -27.66
CA THR A 805 -3.70 13.86 -27.17
C THR A 805 -3.94 13.34 -25.76
N ASP A 806 -4.51 14.19 -24.90
CA ASP A 806 -5.00 13.80 -23.57
C ASP A 806 -6.44 14.30 -23.41
N SER A 807 -7.39 13.36 -23.45
CA SER A 807 -8.81 13.66 -23.22
C SER A 807 -9.24 13.55 -21.76
N THR A 808 -8.38 13.06 -20.87
CA THR A 808 -8.60 12.95 -19.41
C THR A 808 -8.48 14.30 -18.69
N HIS A 809 -7.95 15.33 -19.38
CA HIS A 809 -7.62 16.64 -18.82
C HIS A 809 -6.72 16.54 -17.58
N GLY A 810 -5.66 15.72 -17.65
CA GLY A 810 -4.80 15.44 -16.50
C GLY A 810 -5.50 14.56 -15.47
N PHE A 811 -6.17 13.50 -15.89
CA PHE A 811 -6.83 12.50 -15.02
C PHE A 811 -7.94 13.06 -14.10
N LEU A 812 -8.62 14.13 -14.55
CA LEU A 812 -9.78 14.71 -13.86
C LEU A 812 -11.11 14.12 -14.34
N ARG A 813 -11.09 13.38 -15.45
CA ARG A 813 -12.24 12.63 -15.97
C ARG A 813 -11.77 11.40 -16.75
N PRO A 814 -12.62 10.38 -16.91
CA PRO A 814 -12.34 9.24 -17.77
C PRO A 814 -12.00 9.69 -19.20
N GLY A 815 -11.07 9.00 -19.84
CA GLY A 815 -10.65 9.36 -21.19
C GLY A 815 -9.47 8.55 -21.71
N ILE A 816 -9.08 8.88 -22.94
CA ILE A 816 -7.97 8.29 -23.67
C ILE A 816 -6.78 9.26 -23.68
N VAL A 817 -5.59 8.72 -23.42
CA VAL A 817 -4.29 9.36 -23.64
C VAL A 817 -3.59 8.66 -24.80
N THR A 818 -3.14 9.42 -25.80
CA THR A 818 -2.40 8.90 -26.94
C THR A 818 -0.94 9.30 -26.85
N LEU A 819 -0.05 8.31 -26.78
CA LEU A 819 1.39 8.48 -26.61
C LEU A 819 2.12 7.98 -27.86
N ALA A 820 3.14 8.71 -28.29
CA ALA A 820 4.13 8.26 -29.26
C ALA A 820 5.41 7.92 -28.49
N LEU A 821 5.72 6.63 -28.34
CA LEU A 821 6.86 6.21 -27.52
C LEU A 821 8.18 6.33 -28.28
N PRO A 822 9.25 6.84 -27.65
CA PRO A 822 10.58 6.87 -28.22
C PRO A 822 11.13 5.48 -28.58
N PRO A 823 11.97 5.35 -29.62
CA PRO A 823 12.50 4.07 -30.09
C PRO A 823 13.59 3.45 -29.19
N ASP A 824 14.07 4.18 -28.18
CA ASP A 824 15.08 3.73 -27.22
C ASP A 824 14.50 3.03 -25.98
N ILE A 825 13.16 2.96 -25.86
CA ILE A 825 12.50 2.21 -24.80
C ILE A 825 12.88 0.72 -24.87
N GLY A 826 13.25 0.14 -23.73
CA GLY A 826 13.75 -1.24 -23.64
C GLY A 826 12.99 -2.09 -22.63
N GLN A 827 13.12 -3.41 -22.76
CA GLN A 827 12.58 -4.39 -21.79
C GLN A 827 13.62 -4.79 -20.73
N ASP A 828 14.91 -4.66 -21.06
CA ASP A 828 16.02 -5.01 -20.19
C ASP A 828 16.25 -3.93 -19.14
N ASN A 829 15.85 -4.23 -17.91
CA ASN A 829 16.02 -3.34 -16.78
C ASN A 829 16.09 -4.14 -15.47
N THR A 830 16.72 -3.56 -14.45
CA THR A 830 16.84 -4.13 -13.10
C THR A 830 16.07 -3.32 -12.06
N VAL A 831 15.67 -2.08 -12.39
CA VAL A 831 14.95 -1.16 -11.51
C VAL A 831 13.47 -1.53 -11.34
N MET A 832 12.87 -2.15 -12.37
CA MET A 832 11.50 -2.67 -12.39
C MET A 832 11.51 -4.17 -12.76
N PRO A 833 10.38 -4.88 -12.63
CA PRO A 833 10.29 -6.26 -13.11
C PRO A 833 10.70 -6.39 -14.58
N ALA A 834 11.62 -7.32 -14.85
CA ALA A 834 12.20 -7.53 -16.18
C ALA A 834 11.17 -8.09 -17.19
N GLY A 835 11.44 -7.90 -18.48
CA GLY A 835 10.63 -8.45 -19.58
C GLY A 835 9.37 -7.63 -19.94
N LEU A 836 9.22 -6.42 -19.38
CA LEU A 836 8.12 -5.50 -19.66
C LEU A 836 8.67 -4.11 -20.03
N TYR A 837 7.91 -3.40 -20.86
CA TYR A 837 8.13 -1.97 -21.10
C TYR A 837 7.43 -1.14 -20.02
N TRP A 838 8.15 -0.16 -19.48
CA TRP A 838 7.66 0.60 -18.33
C TRP A 838 7.44 2.07 -18.65
N LEU A 839 6.25 2.56 -18.33
CA LEU A 839 5.90 3.98 -18.29
C LEU A 839 5.60 4.41 -16.86
N ARG A 840 5.97 5.63 -16.51
CA ARG A 840 5.69 6.25 -15.21
C ARG A 840 4.95 7.55 -15.42
N VAL A 841 3.88 7.74 -14.66
CA VAL A 841 3.15 9.00 -14.53
C VAL A 841 3.41 9.54 -13.13
N GLY A 842 4.07 10.69 -13.03
CA GLY A 842 4.44 11.33 -11.77
C GLY A 842 3.67 12.62 -11.53
N CYS A 843 3.30 12.88 -10.28
CA CYS A 843 2.72 14.14 -9.85
C CYS A 843 3.22 14.49 -8.44
N GLU A 844 3.43 15.78 -8.17
CA GLU A 844 3.92 16.26 -6.86
C GLU A 844 2.79 16.75 -5.95
N ASN A 845 1.78 17.41 -6.53
CA ASN A 845 0.79 18.20 -5.79
C ASN A 845 -0.62 17.63 -5.93
N ASP A 846 -1.50 17.98 -4.96
CA ASP A 846 -2.95 17.73 -5.05
C ASP A 846 -3.34 16.26 -5.34
N LEU A 847 -2.51 15.32 -4.89
CA LEU A 847 -2.63 13.89 -5.18
C LEU A 847 -3.98 13.27 -4.77
N ASN A 848 -4.61 13.81 -3.71
CA ASN A 848 -5.91 13.36 -3.20
C ASN A 848 -7.12 13.93 -3.98
N LYS A 849 -6.90 14.90 -4.88
CA LYS A 849 -7.95 15.55 -5.67
C LYS A 849 -8.20 14.90 -7.02
N PHE A 850 -7.27 14.11 -7.56
CA PHE A 850 -7.45 13.34 -8.80
C PHE A 850 -8.57 12.30 -8.66
N CYS A 851 -9.09 11.83 -9.80
CA CYS A 851 -10.05 10.74 -9.83
C CYS A 851 -9.46 9.43 -9.30
N GLN A 852 -10.31 8.56 -8.77
CA GLN A 852 -9.92 7.17 -8.51
C GLN A 852 -9.91 6.34 -9.80
N LEU A 853 -9.05 5.34 -9.84
CA LEU A 853 -8.82 4.45 -10.96
C LEU A 853 -9.54 3.11 -10.77
N TYR A 854 -10.36 2.73 -11.76
CA TYR A 854 -10.88 1.37 -11.86
C TYR A 854 -9.92 0.46 -12.63
N SER A 855 -9.54 0.87 -13.85
CA SER A 855 -8.70 0.07 -14.73
C SER A 855 -8.04 0.91 -15.83
N VAL A 856 -6.99 0.38 -16.44
CA VAL A 856 -6.32 0.97 -17.61
C VAL A 856 -6.28 -0.07 -18.72
N HIS A 857 -6.69 0.32 -19.93
CA HIS A 857 -6.70 -0.60 -21.07
C HIS A 857 -5.97 0.01 -22.29
N PRO A 858 -5.08 -0.75 -22.96
CA PRO A 858 -4.50 -0.34 -24.23
C PRO A 858 -5.51 -0.45 -25.38
N HIS A 859 -5.19 0.17 -26.52
CA HIS A 859 -5.97 0.10 -27.77
C HIS A 859 -7.42 0.56 -27.63
N ALA A 860 -7.62 1.80 -27.19
CA ALA A 860 -8.94 2.38 -27.02
C ALA A 860 -9.25 3.49 -28.01
N LEU A 861 -10.53 3.65 -28.33
CA LEU A 861 -11.03 4.60 -29.29
C LEU A 861 -12.33 5.22 -28.81
N GLN A 862 -12.51 6.53 -29.06
CA GLN A 862 -13.79 7.20 -28.84
C GLN A 862 -14.68 7.08 -30.09
N VAL A 863 -15.94 6.69 -29.89
CA VAL A 863 -16.96 6.60 -30.93
C VAL A 863 -18.15 7.50 -30.59
N TRP A 864 -18.80 8.03 -31.63
CA TRP A 864 -19.98 8.89 -31.50
C TRP A 864 -21.16 8.29 -32.25
N ARG A 865 -22.36 8.46 -31.70
CA ARG A 865 -23.59 7.94 -32.30
C ARG A 865 -23.87 8.66 -33.61
N ASP A 866 -24.09 7.87 -34.66
CA ASP A 866 -24.64 8.38 -35.90
C ASP A 866 -26.14 8.62 -35.72
N LEU A 867 -26.57 9.86 -35.96
CA LEU A 867 -27.96 10.27 -35.77
C LEU A 867 -28.81 10.02 -37.02
N GLY A 868 -28.21 9.77 -38.20
CA GLY A 868 -28.92 9.60 -39.47
C GLY A 868 -29.93 10.71 -39.79
N ASP A 869 -30.66 10.55 -40.90
CA ASP A 869 -31.88 11.31 -41.17
C ASP A 869 -33.08 10.49 -40.65
N GLY A 870 -33.51 10.74 -39.41
CA GLY A 870 -34.72 10.13 -38.83
C GLY A 870 -34.52 9.12 -37.69
N ALA A 871 -33.33 9.02 -37.09
CA ALA A 871 -33.18 8.20 -35.88
C ALA A 871 -33.97 8.82 -34.71
N PRO A 872 -34.65 8.01 -33.89
CA PRO A 872 -35.38 8.52 -32.73
C PRO A 872 -34.40 9.22 -31.77
N THR A 873 -34.64 10.51 -31.54
CA THR A 873 -33.98 11.39 -30.56
C THR A 873 -34.31 11.04 -29.10
N GLY A 874 -34.69 9.79 -28.85
CA GLY A 874 -34.92 9.27 -27.50
C GLY A 874 -33.61 9.09 -26.75
N THR A 875 -33.68 9.32 -25.43
CA THR A 875 -32.62 9.10 -24.44
C THR A 875 -32.33 7.60 -24.25
N ALA A 876 -31.79 6.95 -25.28
CA ALA A 876 -31.37 5.55 -25.21
C ALA A 876 -29.95 5.46 -24.62
N ARG A 877 -29.83 5.33 -23.29
CA ARG A 877 -28.57 4.92 -22.67
C ARG A 877 -28.31 3.45 -23.02
N ILE A 878 -27.23 3.19 -23.74
CA ILE A 878 -26.76 1.82 -24.00
C ILE A 878 -26.15 1.23 -22.73
N ALA A 879 -26.38 -0.06 -22.49
CA ALA A 879 -25.72 -0.77 -21.40
C ALA A 879 -24.21 -0.93 -21.67
N ALA A 880 -23.41 -1.04 -20.61
CA ALA A 880 -21.99 -1.37 -20.75
C ALA A 880 -21.82 -2.72 -21.48
N GLY A 881 -20.85 -2.80 -22.40
CA GLY A 881 -20.60 -4.02 -23.19
C GLY A 881 -21.63 -4.35 -24.27
N ALA A 882 -22.52 -3.40 -24.61
CA ALA A 882 -23.52 -3.57 -25.67
C ALA A 882 -22.90 -3.63 -27.09
N ILE A 883 -21.82 -2.89 -27.33
CA ILE A 883 -21.12 -2.88 -28.63
C ILE A 883 -20.09 -3.99 -28.65
N ARG A 884 -20.34 -5.05 -29.43
CA ARG A 884 -19.46 -6.24 -29.52
C ARG A 884 -18.89 -6.50 -30.90
N ARG A 885 -19.42 -5.85 -31.94
CA ARG A 885 -19.00 -6.10 -33.32
C ARG A 885 -19.09 -4.83 -34.19
N PRO A 886 -18.22 -4.71 -35.20
CA PRO A 886 -18.34 -3.68 -36.22
C PRO A 886 -19.44 -4.01 -37.24
N ALA A 887 -19.95 -2.99 -37.95
CA ALA A 887 -21.08 -3.10 -38.88
C ALA A 887 -20.76 -3.85 -40.18
N ARG A 888 -19.55 -3.66 -40.72
CA ARG A 888 -19.04 -4.43 -41.86
C ARG A 888 -17.99 -5.41 -41.37
N ARG A 889 -18.14 -6.71 -41.64
CA ARG A 889 -17.04 -7.67 -41.52
C ARG A 889 -16.03 -7.36 -42.63
N SER A 890 -15.00 -6.58 -42.34
CA SER A 890 -13.85 -6.46 -43.23
C SER A 890 -13.19 -7.82 -43.40
N ARG A 891 -12.81 -8.21 -44.63
CA ARG A 891 -11.97 -9.40 -44.87
C ARG A 891 -10.63 -9.34 -44.12
N ALA A 892 -10.19 -8.15 -43.69
CA ALA A 892 -8.99 -7.95 -42.87
C ALA A 892 -9.19 -8.29 -41.39
N TRP A 893 -10.42 -8.55 -40.93
CA TRP A 893 -10.76 -8.86 -39.52
C TRP A 893 -11.22 -10.32 -39.35
N ALA A 894 -11.23 -11.11 -40.42
CA ALA A 894 -11.47 -12.53 -40.40
C ALA A 894 -10.14 -13.26 -40.19
N GLY A 895 -9.70 -13.29 -38.93
CA GLY A 895 -8.51 -14.01 -38.46
C GLY A 895 -8.72 -14.39 -37.01
#